data_AF-A0A0D3GUY2-F1
#
_entry.id   AF-A0A0D3GUY2-F1
#
_cell.length_a   1.000
_cell.length_b   1.000
_cell.length_c   1.000
_cell.angle_alpha   90.00
_cell.angle_beta   90.00
_cell.angle_gamma   90.00
#
_symmetry.space_group_name_H-M   'P 1'
#
loop_
_entity.id
_entity.type
_entity.pdbx_description
1 polymer ?
#
loop_
_entity_poly.entity_id
_entity_poly.type
_entity_poly.pdbx_seq_one_letter_code
_entity_poly.pdbx_strand_id
1 'polypeptide(L)'
;MASSLSVAVLLCLAAAAAAQLSPTFYDTSCPRALATIKSAVTAAVNNEARMGASLLRLHFHDCFGCDASVLLADTATFTGEQNALPNKNSLRGFNVIDSIKTQLEGICSQTVSCADILAVAARDSVVALGGPSWTVGLGRRDSTTASMDSANNDLPPPFFDLENLIKAFGDKGFSVTDMVALSGAHTIGQAQCTNFRGRIYNETNIDAGYAAGATLLLSGQEQNAGPNVGSLRGFSVIDNAKARVEAICNQTVSCADILAVAARDSVVALGGPSWTVLLGRRDSTTASEALANTDLPAPSSSLAELIGNFSRKGLDATDMVALSGAHTIGQAQCQNFRDRLYNETNIDSSFATALKANCPRPTGSGDSNLAPLDTTTPNAFDSAYYTNLLSNKGLLHSDQVLFNGGSTDNTVRNFSSNTAAFNSAFTAAMVKMGNISPLTGTQGQIRLNCSKCALFQRVVMASASSLGLLLMLAALVSTATAHLSPTFYDTSCPRAMSIIKSTVTAAVNNEPRMGASLLRLHFHDCFVQARRKVANRFACLSDYGCDASILLAGNERNAAPNFSVRGYDVIDSIKTQIEAVCKQTVSCADILTVAARDSVVALGGPSWSVPLGRRDSTGAATAAQVVSSLAPSTDSLAQLISAYASKGLSATDLVALSGAHTIGMARCRGFRTRLYNETNIDAAFAAALKANCPATPGSGDGNLAPLDTTTPNAFDNAYYRNLLSNKGLLHSDQELFSNGSTDNTVRSFASSAAAFGAAFATAMVKMGNISPLTGTQGQIRLICSAVNSLAMASAICISLLVVVALASAASAQLSATFYDTSCPRAMSIIKSAVTAAVNSEPRMGASLLRLHFHDCFGCDASVLLSGNEQDAAPNKDSLRGFGVIDNIKTQIEAVCNQTVSCADILTVAARDSVVALGGPSWSVPLGRRDSTGASAALALSDLPPFTASLQELVDAFAKKGLSANCPRTSGDMNLAPLDTTTANAFDNAYYTNLLSNKGLLHSDQVLFNNGSTDNTVRNFASNAAAFSSAFATAMVNMGNIAPKTGTNGQIRLSCSKVNS
;
A
#
# COMPACT_ATOMS: atom_id res chain seq x y z
N MET A 1 -20.48 -16.00 -80.56
CA MET A 1 -20.79 -15.43 -79.23
C MET A 1 -20.33 -16.43 -78.18
N ALA A 2 -19.11 -16.28 -77.67
CA ALA A 2 -18.46 -17.27 -76.78
C ALA A 2 -17.46 -16.58 -75.86
N SER A 3 -17.96 -15.82 -74.87
CA SER A 3 -17.10 -15.07 -73.94
C SER A 3 -17.75 -14.71 -72.59
N SER A 4 -19.00 -15.12 -72.32
CA SER A 4 -19.77 -14.63 -71.16
C SER A 4 -20.03 -15.65 -70.05
N LEU A 5 -19.69 -16.93 -70.24
CA LEU A 5 -19.98 -18.00 -69.26
C LEU A 5 -18.77 -18.43 -68.42
N SER A 6 -17.54 -18.15 -68.86
CA SER A 6 -16.31 -18.62 -68.21
C SER A 6 -15.82 -17.73 -67.06
N VAL A 7 -16.31 -16.48 -66.95
CA VAL A 7 -15.85 -15.52 -65.93
C VAL A 7 -16.64 -15.65 -64.62
N ALA A 8 -17.93 -15.96 -64.69
CA ALA A 8 -18.78 -16.12 -63.50
C ALA A 8 -18.43 -17.36 -62.66
N VAL A 9 -17.96 -18.44 -63.30
CA VAL A 9 -17.58 -19.68 -62.59
C VAL A 9 -16.21 -19.55 -61.92
N LEU A 10 -15.28 -18.73 -62.45
CA LEU A 10 -13.98 -18.49 -61.82
C LEU A 10 -14.04 -17.59 -60.58
N LEU A 11 -15.03 -16.68 -60.46
CA LEU A 11 -15.20 -15.89 -59.24
C LEU A 11 -15.83 -16.67 -58.07
N CYS A 12 -16.50 -17.81 -58.33
CA CYS A 12 -17.09 -18.66 -57.29
C CYS A 12 -16.17 -19.79 -56.80
N LEU A 13 -14.94 -19.89 -57.32
CA LEU A 13 -13.96 -20.94 -56.95
C LEU A 13 -12.66 -20.38 -56.33
N ALA A 14 -12.61 -19.08 -56.04
CA ALA A 14 -11.50 -18.44 -55.33
C ALA A 14 -11.60 -18.68 -53.81
N ALA A 15 -11.22 -19.90 -53.42
CA ALA A 15 -10.85 -20.32 -52.07
C ALA A 15 -11.86 -20.08 -50.92
N ALA A 16 -12.50 -21.17 -50.51
CA ALA A 16 -12.67 -21.46 -49.08
C ALA A 16 -11.28 -21.68 -48.45
N ALA A 17 -10.50 -20.60 -48.32
CA ALA A 17 -9.28 -20.62 -47.55
C ALA A 17 -9.68 -20.80 -46.08
N ALA A 18 -9.28 -21.93 -45.47
CA ALA A 18 -9.25 -22.02 -44.02
C ALA A 18 -8.46 -20.80 -43.52
N ALA A 19 -9.09 -19.95 -42.70
CA ALA A 19 -8.52 -18.67 -42.30
C ALA A 19 -7.30 -18.92 -41.41
N GLN A 20 -6.13 -19.01 -42.04
CA GLN A 20 -4.85 -19.21 -41.38
C GLN A 20 -4.49 -17.97 -40.58
N LEU A 21 -4.01 -18.18 -39.36
CA LEU A 21 -3.52 -17.10 -38.52
C LEU A 21 -2.31 -16.43 -39.18
N SER A 22 -2.29 -15.10 -39.21
CA SER A 22 -1.22 -14.31 -39.82
C SER A 22 -0.59 -13.37 -38.82
N PRO A 23 0.75 -13.21 -38.78
CA PRO A 23 1.38 -12.21 -37.91
C PRO A 23 1.08 -10.76 -38.34
N THR A 24 0.61 -10.53 -39.57
CA THR A 24 0.28 -9.22 -40.14
C THR A 24 -1.24 -8.94 -40.19
N PHE A 25 -2.06 -9.78 -39.55
CA PHE A 25 -3.54 -9.74 -39.66
C PHE A 25 -4.16 -8.37 -39.34
N TYR A 26 -3.53 -7.61 -38.42
CA TYR A 26 -4.00 -6.29 -38.00
C TYR A 26 -3.28 -5.10 -38.66
N ASP A 27 -2.29 -5.32 -39.54
CA ASP A 27 -1.42 -4.25 -40.06
C ASP A 27 -2.19 -3.18 -40.84
N THR A 28 -3.29 -3.55 -41.50
CA THR A 28 -4.18 -2.63 -42.21
C THR A 28 -5.43 -2.26 -41.39
N SER A 29 -6.01 -3.22 -40.67
CA SER A 29 -7.32 -3.07 -40.00
C SER A 29 -7.23 -2.41 -38.61
N CYS A 30 -6.12 -2.63 -37.88
CA CYS A 30 -5.80 -1.90 -36.67
C CYS A 30 -4.27 -1.75 -36.50
N PRO A 31 -3.62 -0.85 -37.26
CA PRO A 31 -2.15 -0.76 -37.33
C PRO A 31 -1.45 -0.49 -35.99
N ARG A 32 -2.20 -0.01 -34.98
CA ARG A 32 -1.71 0.29 -33.63
C ARG A 32 -1.93 -0.83 -32.61
N ALA A 33 -2.53 -1.96 -32.99
CA ALA A 33 -2.93 -3.02 -32.07
C ALA A 33 -1.76 -3.56 -31.24
N LEU A 34 -0.74 -4.12 -31.89
CA LEU A 34 0.42 -4.73 -31.23
C LEU A 34 1.21 -3.72 -30.38
N ALA A 35 1.37 -2.49 -30.84
CA ALA A 35 2.03 -1.44 -30.07
C ALA A 35 1.27 -1.05 -28.79
N THR A 36 -0.07 -1.05 -28.85
CA THR A 36 -0.94 -0.76 -27.71
C THR A 36 -0.89 -1.88 -26.67
N ILE A 37 -1.01 -3.14 -27.12
CA ILE A 37 -0.87 -4.33 -26.25
C ILE A 37 0.51 -4.30 -25.57
N LYS A 38 1.59 -4.17 -26.34
CA LYS A 38 2.96 -4.15 -25.82
C LYS A 38 3.19 -3.05 -24.78
N SER A 39 2.68 -1.85 -25.03
CA SER A 39 2.82 -0.72 -24.09
C SER A 39 2.11 -1.00 -22.76
N ALA A 40 0.88 -1.51 -22.80
CA ALA A 40 0.11 -1.84 -21.61
C ALA A 40 0.70 -3.01 -20.83
N VAL A 41 1.13 -4.08 -21.50
CA VAL A 41 1.79 -5.24 -20.88
C VAL A 41 3.11 -4.85 -20.27
N THR A 42 3.95 -4.11 -20.98
CA THR A 42 5.22 -3.57 -20.45
C THR A 42 4.99 -2.68 -19.23
N ALA A 43 3.93 -1.86 -19.24
CA ALA A 43 3.56 -1.04 -18.09
C ALA A 43 3.06 -1.88 -16.90
N ALA A 44 2.36 -2.98 -17.14
CA ALA A 44 1.89 -3.90 -16.10
C ALA A 44 3.04 -4.69 -15.47
N VAL A 45 3.95 -5.23 -16.29
CA VAL A 45 5.16 -5.95 -15.85
C VAL A 45 6.14 -5.01 -15.11
N ASN A 46 6.35 -3.78 -15.59
CA ASN A 46 7.18 -2.80 -14.90
C ASN A 46 6.57 -2.32 -13.56
N ASN A 47 5.25 -2.43 -13.39
CA ASN A 47 4.58 -2.14 -12.12
C ASN A 47 4.69 -3.32 -11.15
N GLU A 48 4.68 -4.56 -11.67
CA GLU A 48 4.83 -5.79 -10.90
C GLU A 48 5.36 -6.91 -11.81
N ALA A 49 6.62 -7.34 -11.64
CA ALA A 49 7.25 -8.32 -12.54
C ALA A 49 6.46 -9.65 -12.63
N ARG A 50 5.93 -10.13 -11.51
CA ARG A 50 5.04 -11.31 -11.41
C ARG A 50 3.77 -11.20 -12.28
N MET A 51 3.36 -10.00 -12.69
CA MET A 51 2.25 -9.84 -13.64
C MET A 51 2.58 -10.48 -15.00
N GLY A 52 3.86 -10.52 -15.42
CA GLY A 52 4.24 -11.18 -16.66
C GLY A 52 4.02 -12.69 -16.62
N ALA A 53 4.43 -13.33 -15.52
CA ALA A 53 4.12 -14.74 -15.25
C ALA A 53 2.60 -14.99 -15.13
N SER A 54 1.87 -14.02 -14.59
CA SER A 54 0.41 -14.10 -14.47
C SER A 54 -0.30 -14.07 -15.82
N LEU A 55 0.12 -13.18 -16.73
CA LEU A 55 -0.42 -13.08 -18.09
C LEU A 55 -0.03 -14.26 -18.97
N LEU A 56 1.20 -14.76 -18.82
CA LEU A 56 1.65 -16.01 -19.45
C LEU A 56 0.80 -17.21 -18.98
N ARG A 57 0.58 -17.35 -17.67
CA ARG A 57 -0.28 -18.39 -17.09
C ARG A 57 -1.73 -18.24 -17.55
N LEU A 58 -2.26 -17.02 -17.64
CA LEU A 58 -3.62 -16.77 -18.11
C LEU A 58 -3.81 -17.22 -19.56
N HIS A 59 -2.82 -17.00 -20.43
CA HIS A 59 -2.85 -17.53 -21.79
C HIS A 59 -2.68 -19.06 -21.85
N PHE A 60 -1.81 -19.66 -21.02
CA PHE A 60 -1.68 -21.12 -20.92
C PHE A 60 -3.00 -21.78 -20.52
N HIS A 61 -3.68 -21.24 -19.50
CA HIS A 61 -4.98 -21.74 -19.05
C HIS A 61 -6.09 -21.56 -20.10
N ASP A 62 -6.08 -20.45 -20.86
CA ASP A 62 -6.98 -20.27 -22.00
C ASP A 62 -6.69 -21.27 -23.13
N CYS A 63 -5.42 -21.63 -23.36
CA CYS A 63 -4.99 -22.42 -24.52
C CYS A 63 -5.27 -23.92 -24.46
N PHE A 64 -6.19 -24.31 -23.58
CA PHE A 64 -6.95 -25.56 -23.71
C PHE A 64 -8.10 -25.44 -24.73
N GLY A 65 -8.44 -24.21 -25.15
CA GLY A 65 -9.20 -23.87 -26.36
C GLY A 65 -8.70 -22.65 -27.16
N CYS A 66 -7.77 -21.86 -26.61
CA CYS A 66 -7.15 -20.64 -27.18
C CYS A 66 -8.15 -19.59 -27.72
N ASP A 67 -9.34 -19.49 -27.11
CA ASP A 67 -10.46 -18.70 -27.63
C ASP A 67 -10.99 -17.64 -26.64
N ALA A 68 -10.19 -17.31 -25.63
CA ALA A 68 -10.51 -16.35 -24.57
C ALA A 68 -11.81 -16.67 -23.81
N SER A 69 -12.18 -17.95 -23.73
CA SER A 69 -13.28 -18.46 -22.89
C SER A 69 -12.98 -18.27 -21.40
N VAL A 70 -11.71 -18.36 -20.98
CA VAL A 70 -11.26 -18.10 -19.59
C VAL A 70 -11.65 -16.71 -19.07
N LEU A 71 -11.87 -15.75 -19.97
CA LEU A 71 -12.21 -14.37 -19.62
C LEU A 71 -13.71 -14.17 -19.36
N LEU A 72 -14.58 -15.09 -19.77
CA LEU A 72 -16.04 -14.96 -19.57
C LEU A 72 -16.40 -15.04 -18.09
N ALA A 73 -17.19 -14.08 -17.62
CA ALA A 73 -17.66 -14.01 -16.25
C ALA A 73 -19.02 -14.73 -16.08
N ASP A 74 -19.27 -15.26 -14.88
CA ASP A 74 -20.54 -15.88 -14.51
C ASP A 74 -21.71 -14.88 -14.64
N THR A 75 -22.87 -15.39 -15.08
CA THR A 75 -24.15 -14.68 -15.08
C THR A 75 -25.26 -15.60 -14.57
N ALA A 76 -26.47 -15.08 -14.38
CA ALA A 76 -27.62 -15.89 -13.93
C ALA A 76 -27.97 -17.08 -14.86
N THR A 77 -27.50 -17.09 -16.11
CA THR A 77 -27.79 -18.12 -17.12
C THR A 77 -26.54 -18.67 -17.82
N PHE A 78 -25.34 -18.35 -17.31
CA PHE A 78 -24.07 -18.76 -17.92
C PHE A 78 -23.00 -18.94 -16.84
N THR A 79 -22.31 -20.08 -16.86
CA THR A 79 -21.20 -20.38 -15.96
C THR A 79 -19.89 -20.30 -16.74
N GLY A 80 -19.00 -19.40 -16.33
CA GLY A 80 -17.63 -19.29 -16.81
C GLY A 80 -16.72 -20.30 -16.10
N GLU A 81 -15.47 -20.38 -16.58
CA GLU A 81 -14.47 -21.31 -16.05
C GLU A 81 -13.49 -20.66 -15.04
N GLN A 82 -13.64 -19.37 -14.74
CA GLN A 82 -12.82 -18.67 -13.73
C GLN A 82 -12.90 -19.31 -12.33
N ASN A 83 -14.04 -19.96 -12.03
CA ASN A 83 -14.30 -20.65 -10.77
C ASN A 83 -13.90 -22.14 -10.77
N ALA A 84 -13.31 -22.66 -11.86
CA ALA A 84 -12.73 -24.01 -11.91
C ALA A 84 -11.59 -24.16 -10.89
N LEU A 85 -11.35 -25.38 -10.40
CA LEU A 85 -10.35 -25.69 -9.36
C LEU A 85 -8.94 -25.12 -9.66
N PRO A 86 -8.34 -25.29 -10.86
CA PRO A 86 -7.01 -24.74 -11.16
C PRO A 86 -7.00 -23.22 -11.41
N ASN A 87 -8.16 -22.58 -11.55
CA ASN A 87 -8.34 -21.17 -11.90
C ASN A 87 -8.66 -20.30 -10.67
N LYS A 88 -9.54 -20.80 -9.80
CA LYS A 88 -10.09 -20.10 -8.65
C LYS A 88 -9.01 -19.67 -7.67
N ASN A 89 -8.98 -18.38 -7.32
CA ASN A 89 -7.96 -17.75 -6.46
C ASN A 89 -6.49 -17.94 -6.94
N SER A 90 -6.30 -18.28 -8.22
CA SER A 90 -5.00 -18.62 -8.82
C SER A 90 -4.70 -17.75 -10.04
N LEU A 91 -5.65 -17.63 -10.98
CA LEU A 91 -5.52 -16.76 -12.14
C LEU A 91 -5.71 -15.28 -11.79
N ARG A 92 -4.97 -14.42 -12.50
CA ARG A 92 -5.01 -12.96 -12.36
C ARG A 92 -4.52 -12.30 -13.65
N GLY A 93 -4.77 -11.00 -13.80
CA GLY A 93 -4.44 -10.24 -15.01
C GLY A 93 -5.63 -9.94 -15.92
N PHE A 94 -6.83 -10.44 -15.60
CA PHE A 94 -8.10 -10.12 -16.28
C PHE A 94 -8.28 -8.61 -16.52
N ASN A 95 -8.03 -7.80 -15.48
CA ASN A 95 -8.10 -6.34 -15.53
C ASN A 95 -7.09 -5.68 -16.50
N VAL A 96 -5.95 -6.33 -16.75
CA VAL A 96 -4.96 -5.87 -17.75
C VAL A 96 -5.49 -6.14 -19.15
N ILE A 97 -6.05 -7.33 -19.39
CA ILE A 97 -6.66 -7.71 -20.67
C ILE A 97 -7.88 -6.82 -20.97
N ASP A 98 -8.78 -6.59 -20.01
CA ASP A 98 -9.92 -5.68 -20.17
C ASP A 98 -9.50 -4.23 -20.42
N SER A 99 -8.43 -3.76 -19.76
CA SER A 99 -7.87 -2.42 -20.00
C SER A 99 -7.26 -2.30 -21.41
N ILE A 100 -6.57 -3.32 -21.89
CA ILE A 100 -6.05 -3.39 -23.26
C ILE A 100 -7.20 -3.40 -24.26
N LYS A 101 -8.23 -4.23 -24.03
CA LYS A 101 -9.42 -4.31 -24.88
C LYS A 101 -10.13 -2.97 -24.96
N THR A 102 -10.33 -2.29 -23.84
CA THR A 102 -10.96 -0.95 -23.78
C THR A 102 -10.17 0.08 -24.60
N GLN A 103 -8.83 0.04 -24.55
CA GLN A 103 -7.99 0.91 -25.38
C GLN A 103 -8.10 0.60 -26.86
N LEU A 104 -8.11 -0.70 -27.23
CA LEU A 104 -8.25 -1.13 -28.62
C LEU A 104 -9.63 -0.80 -29.20
N GLU A 105 -10.70 -0.94 -28.43
CA GLU A 105 -12.04 -0.51 -28.87
C GLU A 105 -12.13 1.00 -29.14
N GLY A 106 -11.38 1.81 -28.40
CA GLY A 106 -11.23 3.25 -28.66
C GLY A 106 -10.36 3.61 -29.87
N ILE A 107 -9.66 2.65 -30.47
CA ILE A 107 -8.78 2.84 -31.64
C ILE A 107 -9.39 2.21 -32.90
N CYS A 108 -9.94 1.00 -32.79
CA CYS A 108 -10.40 0.15 -33.87
C CYS A 108 -11.51 -0.78 -33.35
N SER A 109 -12.71 -0.23 -33.18
CA SER A 109 -13.81 -0.96 -32.55
C SER A 109 -14.13 -2.28 -33.24
N GLN A 110 -14.41 -3.31 -32.45
CA GLN A 110 -14.75 -4.69 -32.83
C GLN A 110 -13.77 -5.33 -33.83
N THR A 111 -12.51 -4.88 -33.83
CA THR A 111 -11.48 -5.39 -34.75
C THR A 111 -10.60 -6.48 -34.11
N VAL A 112 -10.11 -6.26 -32.89
CA VAL A 112 -9.14 -7.17 -32.22
C VAL A 112 -9.84 -8.07 -31.19
N SER A 113 -9.62 -9.39 -31.27
CA SER A 113 -10.19 -10.36 -30.32
C SER A 113 -9.47 -10.36 -28.97
N CYS A 114 -10.13 -10.81 -27.91
CA CYS A 114 -9.48 -11.02 -26.63
C CYS A 114 -8.53 -12.23 -26.65
N ALA A 115 -8.81 -13.23 -27.50
CA ALA A 115 -7.91 -14.36 -27.76
C ALA A 115 -6.54 -13.92 -28.31
N ASP A 116 -6.52 -12.98 -29.27
CA ASP A 116 -5.26 -12.41 -29.76
C ASP A 116 -4.59 -11.49 -28.74
N ILE A 117 -5.36 -10.77 -27.91
CA ILE A 117 -4.80 -9.98 -26.80
C ILE A 117 -4.07 -10.89 -25.80
N LEU A 118 -4.64 -12.04 -25.42
CA LEU A 118 -3.99 -13.01 -24.53
C LEU A 118 -2.67 -13.55 -25.13
N ALA A 119 -2.71 -13.99 -26.39
CA ALA A 119 -1.53 -14.55 -27.06
C ALA A 119 -0.38 -13.53 -27.19
N VAL A 120 -0.70 -12.27 -27.55
CA VAL A 120 0.29 -11.19 -27.63
C VAL A 120 0.76 -10.76 -26.22
N ALA A 121 -0.13 -10.74 -25.22
CA ALA A 121 0.23 -10.37 -23.86
C ALA A 121 1.18 -11.38 -23.20
N ALA A 122 1.02 -12.68 -23.46
CA ALA A 122 1.97 -13.70 -23.04
C ALA A 122 3.36 -13.48 -23.66
N ARG A 123 3.42 -13.21 -24.97
CA ARG A 123 4.68 -12.92 -25.70
C ARG A 123 5.37 -11.67 -25.16
N ASP A 124 4.64 -10.56 -25.04
CA ASP A 124 5.20 -9.31 -24.53
C ASP A 124 5.59 -9.39 -23.05
N SER A 125 4.95 -10.27 -22.27
CA SER A 125 5.32 -10.56 -20.87
C SER A 125 6.66 -11.29 -20.73
N VAL A 126 6.87 -12.34 -21.53
CA VAL A 126 8.14 -13.09 -21.52
C VAL A 126 9.29 -12.20 -21.98
N VAL A 127 9.09 -11.41 -23.05
CA VAL A 127 10.08 -10.45 -23.55
C VAL A 127 10.39 -9.36 -22.51
N ALA A 128 9.39 -8.85 -21.79
CA ALA A 128 9.59 -7.85 -20.74
C ALA A 128 10.39 -8.37 -19.53
N LEU A 129 10.41 -9.70 -19.31
CA LEU A 129 11.18 -10.38 -18.27
C LEU A 129 12.52 -10.96 -18.79
N GLY A 130 12.94 -10.60 -20.01
CA GLY A 130 14.24 -10.97 -20.58
C GLY A 130 14.25 -12.25 -21.43
N GLY A 131 13.10 -12.91 -21.59
CA GLY A 131 12.97 -14.17 -22.34
C GLY A 131 12.84 -13.99 -23.85
N PRO A 132 12.67 -15.11 -24.59
CA PRO A 132 12.55 -15.10 -26.04
C PRO A 132 11.29 -14.39 -26.53
N SER A 133 11.40 -13.76 -27.71
CA SER A 133 10.24 -13.38 -28.51
C SER A 133 9.93 -14.48 -29.54
N TRP A 134 8.66 -14.64 -29.86
CA TRP A 134 8.19 -15.46 -30.99
C TRP A 134 7.19 -14.71 -31.86
N THR A 135 6.93 -15.25 -33.03
CA THR A 135 5.92 -14.77 -33.98
C THR A 135 4.55 -15.29 -33.56
N VAL A 136 3.67 -14.39 -33.10
CA VAL A 136 2.29 -14.73 -32.77
C VAL A 136 1.47 -14.70 -34.07
N GLY A 137 0.86 -15.82 -34.45
CA GLY A 137 -0.20 -15.82 -35.46
C GLY A 137 -1.45 -15.15 -34.91
N LEU A 138 -2.07 -14.24 -35.65
CA LEU A 138 -3.23 -13.43 -35.25
C LEU A 138 -4.42 -13.68 -36.18
N GLY A 139 -5.63 -13.31 -35.75
CA GLY A 139 -6.88 -13.56 -36.44
C GLY A 139 -7.83 -14.52 -35.71
N ARG A 140 -7.60 -14.77 -34.41
CA ARG A 140 -8.51 -15.59 -33.59
C ARG A 140 -9.84 -14.88 -33.37
N ARG A 141 -10.91 -15.64 -33.18
CA ARG A 141 -12.22 -15.20 -32.72
C ARG A 141 -12.40 -15.58 -31.26
N ASP A 142 -13.13 -14.73 -30.54
CA ASP A 142 -13.56 -15.00 -29.18
C ASP A 142 -14.66 -16.07 -29.14
N SER A 143 -14.61 -16.94 -28.14
CA SER A 143 -15.69 -17.87 -27.82
C SER A 143 -16.98 -17.17 -27.40
N THR A 144 -18.10 -17.87 -27.59
CA THR A 144 -19.41 -17.56 -27.01
C THR A 144 -19.73 -18.42 -25.79
N THR A 145 -18.87 -19.39 -25.46
CA THR A 145 -19.05 -20.37 -24.36
C THR A 145 -17.73 -20.61 -23.61
N ALA A 146 -17.83 -21.13 -22.38
CA ALA A 146 -16.71 -21.60 -21.55
C ALA A 146 -17.04 -22.99 -20.98
N SER A 147 -16.05 -23.70 -20.41
CA SER A 147 -16.25 -25.05 -19.87
C SER A 147 -15.48 -25.28 -18.59
N MET A 148 -16.16 -25.14 -17.45
CA MET A 148 -15.57 -25.42 -16.13
C MET A 148 -15.07 -26.87 -16.00
N ASP A 149 -15.78 -27.83 -16.60
CA ASP A 149 -15.38 -29.24 -16.57
C ASP A 149 -14.13 -29.49 -17.42
N SER A 150 -13.99 -28.86 -18.59
CA SER A 150 -12.76 -28.94 -19.39
C SER A 150 -11.58 -28.31 -18.64
N ALA A 151 -11.79 -27.16 -17.99
CA ALA A 151 -10.75 -26.55 -17.15
C ALA A 151 -10.37 -27.43 -15.95
N ASN A 152 -11.31 -28.15 -15.33
CA ASN A 152 -11.02 -29.08 -14.22
C ASN A 152 -10.30 -30.36 -14.67
N ASN A 153 -10.61 -30.88 -15.86
CA ASN A 153 -10.13 -32.19 -16.33
C ASN A 153 -8.83 -32.11 -17.15
N ASP A 154 -8.63 -31.03 -17.91
CA ASP A 154 -7.54 -30.98 -18.89
C ASP A 154 -6.27 -30.29 -18.34
N LEU A 155 -6.40 -29.43 -17.31
CA LEU A 155 -5.26 -28.69 -16.74
C LEU A 155 -4.45 -29.55 -15.76
N PRO A 156 -3.14 -29.75 -15.96
CA PRO A 156 -2.33 -30.61 -15.10
C PRO A 156 -2.12 -29.99 -13.71
N PRO A 157 -2.40 -30.72 -12.61
CA PRO A 157 -2.16 -30.28 -11.25
C PRO A 157 -0.67 -30.44 -10.82
N PRO A 158 -0.23 -29.72 -9.77
CA PRO A 158 1.19 -29.67 -9.34
C PRO A 158 1.74 -30.98 -8.75
N PHE A 159 0.92 -32.02 -8.66
CA PHE A 159 1.23 -33.33 -8.08
C PHE A 159 1.18 -34.48 -9.09
N PHE A 160 1.06 -34.20 -10.40
CA PHE A 160 1.22 -35.24 -11.43
C PHE A 160 2.66 -35.77 -11.48
N ASP A 161 2.77 -37.07 -11.72
CA ASP A 161 4.01 -37.73 -12.12
C ASP A 161 4.33 -37.50 -13.62
N LEU A 162 5.48 -38.01 -14.05
CA LEU A 162 5.96 -37.83 -15.43
C LEU A 162 5.06 -38.51 -16.48
N GLU A 163 4.43 -39.64 -16.18
CA GLU A 163 3.56 -40.34 -17.13
C GLU A 163 2.27 -39.55 -17.37
N ASN A 164 1.65 -39.08 -16.29
CA ASN A 164 0.45 -38.26 -16.35
C ASN A 164 0.71 -36.88 -17.00
N LEU A 165 1.88 -36.27 -16.79
CA LEU A 165 2.29 -35.06 -17.51
C LEU A 165 2.46 -35.32 -19.02
N ILE A 166 3.20 -36.37 -19.41
CA ILE A 166 3.39 -36.74 -20.82
C ILE A 166 2.04 -37.01 -21.49
N LYS A 167 1.12 -37.69 -20.80
CA LYS A 167 -0.22 -37.94 -21.31
C LYS A 167 -1.03 -36.65 -21.47
N ALA A 168 -1.12 -35.80 -20.44
CA ALA A 168 -1.93 -34.59 -20.47
C ALA A 168 -1.49 -33.60 -21.56
N PHE A 169 -0.18 -33.44 -21.78
CA PHE A 169 0.36 -32.63 -22.87
C PHE A 169 0.20 -33.33 -24.24
N GLY A 170 0.40 -34.65 -24.30
CA GLY A 170 0.23 -35.46 -25.52
C GLY A 170 -1.21 -35.46 -26.05
N ASP A 171 -2.21 -35.48 -25.17
CA ASP A 171 -3.64 -35.37 -25.50
C ASP A 171 -3.99 -34.01 -26.14
N LYS A 172 -3.10 -33.01 -26.02
CA LYS A 172 -3.20 -31.69 -26.68
C LYS A 172 -2.25 -31.54 -27.88
N GLY A 173 -1.58 -32.62 -28.29
CA GLY A 173 -0.69 -32.66 -29.45
C GLY A 173 0.73 -32.13 -29.20
N PHE A 174 1.12 -31.87 -27.96
CA PHE A 174 2.48 -31.46 -27.61
C PHE A 174 3.45 -32.64 -27.58
N SER A 175 4.70 -32.39 -27.99
CA SER A 175 5.79 -33.34 -27.75
C SER A 175 6.28 -33.28 -26.30
N VAL A 176 7.03 -34.31 -25.89
CA VAL A 176 7.75 -34.32 -24.59
C VAL A 176 8.69 -33.10 -24.46
N THR A 177 9.26 -32.62 -25.57
CA THR A 177 10.10 -31.41 -25.58
C THR A 177 9.28 -30.14 -25.36
N ASP A 178 8.08 -30.04 -25.96
CA ASP A 178 7.18 -28.90 -25.73
C ASP A 178 6.71 -28.87 -24.27
N MET A 179 6.37 -30.03 -23.69
CA MET A 179 6.01 -30.16 -22.27
C MET A 179 7.14 -29.64 -21.36
N VAL A 180 8.36 -30.18 -21.51
CA VAL A 180 9.52 -29.75 -20.70
C VAL A 180 9.78 -28.26 -20.89
N ALA A 181 9.69 -27.74 -22.11
CA ALA A 181 9.87 -26.32 -22.40
C ALA A 181 8.80 -25.45 -21.72
N LEU A 182 7.52 -25.77 -21.86
CA LEU A 182 6.40 -25.01 -21.29
C LEU A 182 6.45 -24.98 -19.76
N SER A 183 6.82 -26.08 -19.09
CA SER A 183 7.10 -26.09 -17.64
C SER A 183 8.20 -25.11 -17.24
N GLY A 184 9.14 -24.79 -18.13
CA GLY A 184 10.13 -23.73 -17.96
C GLY A 184 9.53 -22.34 -17.71
N ALA A 185 8.26 -22.09 -18.04
CA ALA A 185 7.55 -20.86 -17.65
C ALA A 185 7.53 -20.61 -16.14
N HIS A 186 7.72 -21.66 -15.32
CA HIS A 186 7.85 -21.55 -13.88
C HIS A 186 9.08 -20.74 -13.42
N THR A 187 10.08 -20.47 -14.28
CA THR A 187 11.23 -19.60 -13.95
C THR A 187 10.83 -18.21 -13.41
N ILE A 188 9.72 -17.64 -13.89
CA ILE A 188 9.15 -16.36 -13.43
C ILE A 188 7.97 -16.52 -12.45
N GLY A 189 7.67 -17.75 -12.04
CA GLY A 189 6.46 -18.12 -11.30
C GLY A 189 6.62 -18.15 -9.78
N GLN A 190 5.48 -18.05 -9.08
CA GLN A 190 5.39 -18.30 -7.65
C GLN A 190 4.21 -19.24 -7.37
N ALA A 191 4.42 -20.24 -6.53
CA ALA A 191 3.37 -21.16 -6.07
C ALA A 191 2.92 -20.82 -4.65
N GLN A 192 1.66 -21.14 -4.35
CA GLN A 192 1.12 -21.13 -2.98
C GLN A 192 1.57 -22.40 -2.23
N CYS A 193 1.86 -22.28 -0.94
CA CYS A 193 2.31 -23.35 -0.03
C CYS A 193 1.45 -24.63 -0.13
N THR A 194 0.13 -24.50 -0.30
CA THR A 194 -0.76 -25.66 -0.49
C THR A 194 -0.38 -26.57 -1.68
N ASN A 195 0.37 -26.07 -2.67
CA ASN A 195 0.76 -26.83 -3.86
C ASN A 195 2.12 -27.54 -3.74
N PHE A 196 2.94 -27.17 -2.75
CA PHE A 196 4.28 -27.75 -2.54
C PHE A 196 4.52 -28.30 -1.13
N ARG A 197 3.61 -28.06 -0.18
CA ARG A 197 3.76 -28.53 1.22
C ARG A 197 4.01 -30.04 1.30
N GLY A 198 3.27 -30.83 0.52
CA GLY A 198 3.45 -32.28 0.46
C GLY A 198 4.90 -32.65 0.09
N ARG A 199 5.44 -32.00 -0.93
CA ARG A 199 6.81 -32.20 -1.40
C ARG A 199 7.86 -31.86 -0.35
N ILE A 200 7.83 -30.64 0.19
CA ILE A 200 8.88 -30.17 1.12
C ILE A 200 8.93 -30.92 2.46
N TYR A 201 7.88 -31.67 2.80
CA TYR A 201 7.77 -32.37 4.10
C TYR A 201 7.67 -33.89 4.03
N ASN A 202 7.33 -34.46 2.88
CA ASN A 202 7.08 -35.90 2.71
C ASN A 202 7.94 -36.55 1.60
N GLU A 203 8.48 -35.78 0.64
CA GLU A 203 9.35 -36.34 -0.41
C GLU A 203 10.82 -36.35 0.03
N THR A 204 11.54 -37.42 -0.31
CA THR A 204 12.95 -37.61 0.07
C THR A 204 13.95 -37.19 -1.01
N ASN A 205 13.48 -36.83 -2.21
CA ASN A 205 14.29 -36.32 -3.32
C ASN A 205 14.29 -34.78 -3.42
N ILE A 206 14.04 -34.08 -2.31
CA ILE A 206 14.27 -32.63 -2.19
C ILE A 206 15.64 -32.37 -1.56
N ASP A 207 16.36 -31.36 -2.05
CA ASP A 207 17.53 -30.84 -1.33
C ASP A 207 17.09 -30.32 0.06
N ALA A 208 17.64 -30.89 1.14
CA ALA A 208 17.20 -30.59 2.50
C ALA A 208 17.45 -29.13 2.90
N GLY A 209 18.51 -28.51 2.39
CA GLY A 209 18.80 -27.09 2.58
C GLY A 209 17.76 -26.20 1.87
N TYR A 210 17.41 -26.56 0.64
CA TYR A 210 16.34 -25.90 -0.11
C TYR A 210 14.96 -26.06 0.54
N ALA A 211 14.63 -27.25 1.05
CA ALA A 211 13.39 -27.48 1.81
C ALA A 211 13.30 -26.53 3.01
N ALA A 212 14.37 -26.44 3.82
CA ALA A 212 14.45 -25.54 4.96
C ALA A 212 14.38 -24.04 4.54
N GLY A 213 14.99 -23.67 3.41
CA GLY A 213 14.91 -22.32 2.86
C GLY A 213 13.52 -21.95 2.32
N ALA A 214 12.86 -22.86 1.61
CA ALA A 214 11.47 -22.70 1.16
C ALA A 214 10.51 -22.57 2.35
N THR A 215 10.81 -23.25 3.47
CA THR A 215 10.13 -23.01 4.74
C THR A 215 10.52 -21.70 5.44
N LEU A 216 11.30 -20.76 4.90
CA LEU A 216 11.77 -19.56 5.63
C LEU A 216 11.70 -18.22 4.85
N LEU A 217 11.39 -18.24 3.54
CA LEU A 217 11.57 -17.09 2.66
C LEU A 217 10.35 -16.13 2.62
N LEU A 218 10.58 -14.89 3.10
CA LEU A 218 9.77 -13.65 2.97
C LEU A 218 8.73 -13.37 4.09
N SER A 219 8.96 -12.28 4.82
CA SER A 219 8.27 -11.88 6.06
C SER A 219 6.86 -11.31 5.89
N GLY A 220 5.93 -11.77 6.74
CA GLY A 220 4.56 -11.26 6.87
C GLY A 220 4.45 -9.85 7.48
N GLN A 221 3.24 -9.28 7.47
CA GLN A 221 2.95 -7.92 7.93
C GLN A 221 2.39 -7.92 9.35
N GLU A 222 2.96 -7.13 10.27
CA GLU A 222 2.46 -6.98 11.66
C GLU A 222 0.97 -6.62 11.77
N GLN A 223 0.43 -5.94 10.76
CA GLN A 223 -0.99 -5.55 10.69
C GLN A 223 -1.94 -6.75 10.61
N ASN A 224 -1.44 -7.92 10.19
CA ASN A 224 -2.21 -9.16 10.06
C ASN A 224 -2.13 -10.06 11.30
N ALA A 225 -1.26 -9.75 12.27
CA ALA A 225 -1.13 -10.54 13.49
C ALA A 225 -2.45 -10.57 14.27
N GLY A 226 -2.77 -11.69 14.93
CA GLY A 226 -4.01 -11.91 15.66
C GLY A 226 -4.37 -10.79 16.65
N PRO A 227 -3.42 -10.25 17.45
CA PRO A 227 -3.68 -9.12 18.33
C PRO A 227 -3.97 -7.79 17.61
N ASN A 228 -3.52 -7.63 16.35
CA ASN A 228 -3.56 -6.38 15.57
C ASN A 228 -4.68 -6.34 14.53
N VAL A 229 -5.09 -7.49 13.99
CA VAL A 229 -6.04 -7.58 12.89
C VAL A 229 -7.44 -7.18 13.34
N GLY A 230 -7.96 -6.10 12.74
CA GLY A 230 -9.27 -5.52 13.09
C GLY A 230 -9.32 -4.72 14.40
N SER A 231 -8.27 -4.75 15.24
CA SER A 231 -8.13 -3.94 16.45
C SER A 231 -7.46 -2.60 16.17
N LEU A 232 -6.34 -2.59 15.42
CA LEU A 232 -5.58 -1.37 15.11
C LEU A 232 -6.23 -0.56 13.98
N ARG A 233 -6.23 0.78 14.15
CA ARG A 233 -6.78 1.76 13.21
C ARG A 233 -5.88 3.01 13.19
N GLY A 234 -6.17 3.95 12.29
CA GLY A 234 -5.45 5.23 12.23
C GLY A 234 -4.13 5.22 11.45
N PHE A 235 -3.79 4.13 10.74
CA PHE A 235 -2.61 4.06 9.87
C PHE A 235 -2.54 5.24 8.87
N SER A 236 -3.67 5.63 8.29
CA SER A 236 -3.79 6.80 7.41
C SER A 236 -3.53 8.13 8.13
N VAL A 237 -3.80 8.25 9.43
CA VAL A 237 -3.48 9.45 10.22
C VAL A 237 -1.97 9.58 10.38
N ILE A 238 -1.26 8.47 10.62
CA ILE A 238 0.20 8.44 10.70
C ILE A 238 0.84 8.71 9.32
N ASP A 239 0.32 8.10 8.24
CA ASP A 239 0.75 8.39 6.87
C ASP A 239 0.50 9.86 6.47
N ASN A 240 -0.63 10.46 6.89
CA ASN A 240 -0.94 11.87 6.64
C ASN A 240 -0.05 12.81 7.46
N ALA A 241 0.20 12.50 8.73
CA ALA A 241 1.15 13.24 9.57
C ALA A 241 2.56 13.16 8.98
N LYS A 242 2.97 11.99 8.51
CA LYS A 242 4.22 11.79 7.78
C LYS A 242 4.29 12.63 6.51
N ALA A 243 3.30 12.59 5.63
CA ALA A 243 3.29 13.41 4.43
C ALA A 243 3.42 14.91 4.72
N ARG A 244 2.78 15.41 5.80
CA ARG A 244 2.91 16.80 6.26
C ARG A 244 4.31 17.13 6.80
N VAL A 245 4.91 16.21 7.56
CA VAL A 245 6.28 16.39 8.08
C VAL A 245 7.31 16.33 6.95
N GLU A 246 7.17 15.42 6.00
CA GLU A 246 8.05 15.33 4.81
C GLU A 246 7.98 16.57 3.91
N ALA A 247 6.82 17.25 3.86
CA ALA A 247 6.67 18.52 3.14
C ALA A 247 7.42 19.69 3.80
N ILE A 248 7.80 19.57 5.08
CA ILE A 248 8.55 20.58 5.84
C ILE A 248 10.03 20.19 5.93
N CYS A 249 10.31 18.93 6.27
CA CYS A 249 11.65 18.37 6.45
C CYS A 249 11.74 16.94 5.86
N ASN A 250 11.89 16.90 4.53
CA ASN A 250 12.03 15.68 3.74
C ASN A 250 13.09 14.72 4.34
N GLN A 251 12.72 13.45 4.47
CA GLN A 251 13.47 12.33 5.04
C GLN A 251 14.15 12.62 6.40
N THR A 252 13.57 13.52 7.21
CA THR A 252 14.18 13.97 8.48
C THR A 252 13.57 13.33 9.73
N VAL A 253 12.28 12.98 9.72
CA VAL A 253 11.57 12.39 10.87
C VAL A 253 11.02 11.02 10.51
N SER A 254 11.28 9.97 11.29
CA SER A 254 10.74 8.63 11.01
C SER A 254 9.23 8.53 11.27
N CYS A 255 8.57 7.53 10.69
CA CYS A 255 7.20 7.21 11.10
C CYS A 255 7.14 6.66 12.52
N ALA A 256 8.19 5.99 13.00
CA ALA A 256 8.31 5.55 14.38
C ALA A 256 8.26 6.73 15.38
N ASP A 257 8.91 7.85 15.08
CA ASP A 257 8.81 9.07 15.90
C ASP A 257 7.43 9.73 15.79
N ILE A 258 6.86 9.79 14.59
CA ILE A 258 5.50 10.35 14.38
C ILE A 258 4.45 9.54 15.15
N LEU A 259 4.56 8.21 15.17
CA LEU A 259 3.70 7.33 15.95
C LEU A 259 3.82 7.58 17.46
N ALA A 260 5.05 7.73 17.97
CA ALA A 260 5.28 8.02 19.38
C ALA A 260 4.75 9.41 19.81
N VAL A 261 4.90 10.43 18.96
CA VAL A 261 4.32 11.76 19.19
C VAL A 261 2.78 11.73 19.11
N ALA A 262 2.22 11.05 18.11
CA ALA A 262 0.77 10.93 17.96
C ALA A 262 0.10 10.23 19.16
N ALA A 263 0.75 9.21 19.73
CA ALA A 263 0.28 8.57 20.96
C ALA A 263 0.23 9.54 22.15
N ARG A 264 1.28 10.37 22.33
CA ARG A 264 1.33 11.40 23.37
C ARG A 264 0.26 12.48 23.16
N ASP A 265 0.17 13.02 21.96
CA ASP A 265 -0.79 14.08 21.64
C ASP A 265 -2.24 13.61 21.81
N SER A 266 -2.52 12.34 21.50
CA SER A 266 -3.86 11.74 21.69
C SER A 266 -4.27 11.64 23.16
N VAL A 267 -3.35 11.23 24.05
CA VAL A 267 -3.62 11.17 25.51
C VAL A 267 -3.89 12.58 26.06
N VAL A 268 -3.08 13.56 25.67
CA VAL A 268 -3.25 14.96 26.09
C VAL A 268 -4.56 15.55 25.58
N ALA A 269 -4.95 15.26 24.33
CA ALA A 269 -6.20 15.73 23.74
C ALA A 269 -7.46 15.17 24.44
N LEU A 270 -7.33 14.05 25.14
CA LEU A 270 -8.41 13.40 25.91
C LEU A 270 -8.34 13.72 27.41
N GLY A 271 -7.54 14.71 27.82
CA GLY A 271 -7.42 15.20 29.20
C GLY A 271 -6.32 14.52 30.04
N GLY A 272 -5.58 13.58 29.46
CA GLY A 272 -4.51 12.85 30.13
C GLY A 272 -3.18 13.63 30.20
N PRO A 273 -2.16 13.04 30.84
CA PRO A 273 -0.89 13.71 31.08
C PRO A 273 0.01 13.75 29.82
N SER A 274 0.80 14.81 29.69
CA SER A 274 1.88 14.90 28.69
C SER A 274 3.18 14.32 29.25
N TRP A 275 3.98 13.69 28.41
CA TRP A 275 5.37 13.32 28.68
C TRP A 275 6.31 13.81 27.57
N THR A 276 7.62 13.78 27.83
CA THR A 276 8.63 14.03 26.80
C THR A 276 8.79 12.80 25.92
N VAL A 277 8.40 12.90 24.65
CA VAL A 277 8.73 11.89 23.65
C VAL A 277 10.17 12.09 23.21
N LEU A 278 11.03 11.13 23.53
CA LEU A 278 12.39 11.09 23.01
C LEU A 278 12.31 10.77 21.51
N LEU A 279 12.90 11.62 20.67
CA LEU A 279 12.90 11.49 19.20
C LEU A 279 14.23 10.96 18.68
N GLY A 280 14.29 10.59 17.40
CA GLY A 280 15.47 10.02 16.75
C GLY A 280 15.33 8.53 16.41
N ARG A 281 14.12 7.95 16.54
CA ARG A 281 13.84 6.60 16.06
C ARG A 281 14.01 6.55 14.54
N ARG A 282 14.30 5.37 14.03
CA ARG A 282 14.26 5.02 12.61
C ARG A 282 13.14 4.02 12.38
N ASP A 283 12.60 4.05 11.17
CA ASP A 283 11.62 3.07 10.71
C ASP A 283 12.29 1.71 10.50
N SER A 284 11.64 0.64 10.95
CA SER A 284 12.06 -0.71 10.58
C SER A 284 12.01 -0.91 9.05
N THR A 285 12.91 -1.74 8.55
CA THR A 285 12.93 -2.23 7.16
C THR A 285 12.13 -3.52 6.99
N THR A 286 11.76 -4.17 8.10
CA THR A 286 10.96 -5.39 8.19
C THR A 286 9.77 -5.21 9.12
N ALA A 287 8.78 -6.09 9.02
CA ALA A 287 7.73 -6.26 10.01
C ALA A 287 7.74 -7.73 10.46
N SER A 288 7.37 -8.01 11.71
CA SER A 288 7.28 -9.37 12.24
C SER A 288 5.90 -9.67 12.82
N GLU A 289 5.04 -10.25 11.99
CA GLU A 289 3.74 -10.79 12.41
C GLU A 289 3.90 -11.83 13.54
N ALA A 290 4.98 -12.63 13.51
CA ALA A 290 5.30 -13.60 14.54
C ALA A 290 5.59 -12.94 15.90
N LEU A 291 6.43 -11.90 15.95
CA LEU A 291 6.71 -11.18 17.21
C LEU A 291 5.46 -10.47 17.74
N ALA A 292 4.63 -9.90 16.85
CA ALA A 292 3.35 -9.32 17.27
C ALA A 292 2.40 -10.37 17.87
N ASN A 293 2.39 -11.60 17.35
CA ASN A 293 1.61 -12.71 17.91
C ASN A 293 2.16 -13.27 19.24
N THR A 294 3.47 -13.17 19.52
CA THR A 294 4.08 -13.72 20.75
C THR A 294 4.25 -12.70 21.87
N ASP A 295 4.44 -11.42 21.54
CA ASP A 295 4.88 -10.41 22.51
C ASP A 295 3.74 -9.51 23.00
N LEU A 296 2.61 -9.47 22.27
CA LEU A 296 1.41 -8.74 22.68
C LEU A 296 0.51 -9.63 23.57
N PRO A 297 0.09 -9.17 24.76
CA PRO A 297 -0.83 -9.92 25.62
C PRO A 297 -2.18 -10.21 24.95
N ALA A 298 -2.73 -11.38 25.22
CA ALA A 298 -4.07 -11.73 24.77
C ALA A 298 -5.15 -11.12 25.68
N PRO A 299 -6.37 -10.89 25.18
CA PRO A 299 -7.53 -10.50 26.01
C PRO A 299 -7.84 -11.49 27.15
N SER A 300 -7.38 -12.73 27.01
CA SER A 300 -7.52 -13.86 27.96
C SER A 300 -6.29 -14.08 28.86
N SER A 301 -5.23 -13.25 28.77
CA SER A 301 -4.01 -13.47 29.57
C SER A 301 -4.23 -13.29 31.07
N SER A 302 -3.72 -14.24 31.85
CA SER A 302 -3.71 -14.21 33.31
C SER A 302 -2.72 -13.18 33.88
N LEU A 303 -2.87 -12.82 35.16
CA LEU A 303 -1.97 -11.87 35.84
C LEU A 303 -0.49 -12.29 35.79
N ALA A 304 -0.20 -13.59 35.90
CA ALA A 304 1.16 -14.12 35.84
C ALA A 304 1.77 -13.98 34.43
N GLU A 305 0.97 -14.22 33.38
CA GLU A 305 1.38 -14.02 31.99
C GLU A 305 1.58 -12.55 31.68
N LEU A 306 0.70 -11.66 32.17
CA LEU A 306 0.86 -10.21 32.01
C LEU A 306 2.17 -9.72 32.64
N ILE A 307 2.43 -10.06 33.91
CA ILE A 307 3.69 -9.71 34.59
C ILE A 307 4.90 -10.29 33.84
N GLY A 308 4.81 -11.55 33.41
CA GLY A 308 5.85 -12.20 32.61
C GLY A 308 6.09 -11.52 31.26
N ASN A 309 5.04 -11.06 30.57
CA ASN A 309 5.13 -10.43 29.26
C ASN A 309 5.76 -9.03 29.34
N PHE A 310 5.33 -8.22 30.30
CA PHE A 310 5.86 -6.88 30.53
C PHE A 310 7.31 -6.92 31.07
N SER A 311 7.62 -7.84 31.99
CA SER A 311 8.99 -7.97 32.51
C SER A 311 10.01 -8.39 31.45
N ARG A 312 9.63 -9.23 30.47
CA ARG A 312 10.46 -9.54 29.28
C ARG A 312 10.75 -8.32 28.40
N LYS A 313 10.01 -7.23 28.56
CA LYS A 313 10.23 -5.94 27.90
C LYS A 313 10.85 -4.88 28.82
N GLY A 314 11.32 -5.27 30.01
CA GLY A 314 11.94 -4.37 30.98
C GLY A 314 10.95 -3.45 31.72
N LEU A 315 9.65 -3.78 31.68
CA LEU A 315 8.58 -3.05 32.36
C LEU A 315 8.19 -3.80 33.64
N ASP A 316 8.12 -3.10 34.77
CA ASP A 316 7.75 -3.69 36.05
C ASP A 316 6.22 -3.83 36.21
N ALA A 317 5.77 -4.45 37.31
CA ALA A 317 4.34 -4.66 37.55
C ALA A 317 3.55 -3.34 37.74
N THR A 318 4.20 -2.26 38.15
CA THR A 318 3.58 -0.91 38.22
C THR A 318 3.49 -0.29 36.84
N ASP A 319 4.53 -0.43 36.01
CA ASP A 319 4.48 -0.01 34.60
C ASP A 319 3.36 -0.73 33.84
N MET A 320 3.23 -2.04 34.05
CA MET A 320 2.17 -2.86 33.48
C MET A 320 0.77 -2.34 33.87
N VAL A 321 0.49 -2.22 35.18
CA VAL A 321 -0.81 -1.73 35.67
C VAL A 321 -1.09 -0.31 35.17
N ALA A 322 -0.07 0.55 35.08
CA ALA A 322 -0.21 1.89 34.53
C ALA A 322 -0.54 1.85 33.03
N LEU A 323 0.21 1.10 32.21
CA LEU A 323 0.00 1.02 30.77
C LEU A 323 -1.35 0.38 30.41
N SER A 324 -1.80 -0.64 31.16
CA SER A 324 -3.18 -1.16 31.05
C SER A 324 -4.24 -0.09 31.33
N GLY A 325 -3.91 0.93 32.13
CA GLY A 325 -4.77 2.11 32.34
C GLY A 325 -5.09 2.89 31.06
N ALA A 326 -4.37 2.69 29.95
CA ALA A 326 -4.76 3.21 28.64
C ALA A 326 -6.15 2.73 28.19
N HIS A 327 -6.65 1.61 28.73
CA HIS A 327 -8.01 1.12 28.52
C HIS A 327 -9.11 1.98 29.16
N THR A 328 -8.76 3.10 29.83
CA THR A 328 -9.70 4.21 30.10
C THR A 328 -10.31 4.79 28.80
N ILE A 329 -9.63 4.63 27.66
CA ILE A 329 -10.13 5.01 26.33
C ILE A 329 -10.18 3.81 25.39
N GLY A 330 -11.16 3.82 24.47
CA GLY A 330 -11.28 2.85 23.40
C GLY A 330 -12.33 1.74 23.63
N GLN A 331 -12.37 0.79 22.68
CA GLN A 331 -13.40 -0.24 22.60
C GLN A 331 -12.82 -1.57 22.15
N ALA A 332 -13.37 -2.69 22.64
CA ALA A 332 -13.04 -4.04 22.20
C ALA A 332 -14.19 -4.67 21.41
N GLN A 333 -13.87 -5.60 20.52
CA GLN A 333 -14.85 -6.43 19.80
C GLN A 333 -15.36 -7.56 20.68
N CYS A 334 -16.64 -7.93 20.54
CA CYS A 334 -17.32 -9.00 21.27
C CYS A 334 -16.53 -10.32 21.33
N GLN A 335 -15.89 -10.72 20.22
CA GLN A 335 -15.05 -11.91 20.17
C GLN A 335 -13.92 -11.94 21.23
N ASN A 336 -13.44 -10.78 21.69
CA ASN A 336 -12.34 -10.67 22.64
C ASN A 336 -12.78 -10.75 24.12
N PHE A 337 -14.07 -10.62 24.41
CA PHE A 337 -14.60 -10.68 25.80
C PHE A 337 -15.78 -11.65 25.99
N ARG A 338 -16.25 -12.32 24.94
CA ARG A 338 -17.36 -13.28 25.00
C ARG A 338 -17.14 -14.38 26.04
N ASP A 339 -15.96 -14.99 26.08
CA ASP A 339 -15.70 -16.10 26.99
C ASP A 339 -15.80 -15.66 28.46
N ARG A 340 -15.22 -14.50 28.78
CA ARG A 340 -15.40 -13.87 30.09
C ARG A 340 -16.87 -13.60 30.40
N LEU A 341 -17.58 -12.97 29.47
CA LEU A 341 -18.98 -12.56 29.62
C LEU A 341 -19.95 -13.72 29.95
N TYR A 342 -19.63 -14.94 29.51
CA TYR A 342 -20.47 -16.12 29.68
C TYR A 342 -19.93 -17.19 30.64
N ASN A 343 -18.63 -17.21 30.92
CA ASN A 343 -17.99 -18.31 31.68
C ASN A 343 -17.34 -17.86 33.00
N GLU A 344 -17.06 -16.56 33.20
CA GLU A 344 -16.49 -16.05 34.47
C GLU A 344 -17.54 -15.66 35.49
N THR A 345 -17.18 -15.78 36.77
CA THR A 345 -18.06 -15.50 37.92
C THR A 345 -17.75 -14.17 38.64
N ASN A 346 -16.57 -13.57 38.38
CA ASN A 346 -16.14 -12.26 38.89
C ASN A 346 -16.44 -11.14 37.87
N ILE A 347 -17.68 -11.09 37.39
CA ILE A 347 -18.21 -10.01 36.56
C ILE A 347 -19.51 -9.49 37.17
N ASP A 348 -19.68 -8.16 37.22
CA ASP A 348 -20.92 -7.56 37.70
C ASP A 348 -22.12 -8.02 36.86
N SER A 349 -23.18 -8.48 37.52
CA SER A 349 -24.32 -9.12 36.85
C SER A 349 -25.15 -8.15 36.01
N SER A 350 -25.20 -6.87 36.39
CA SER A 350 -25.90 -5.83 35.63
C SER A 350 -25.13 -5.46 34.36
N PHE A 351 -23.81 -5.29 34.48
CA PHE A 351 -22.89 -5.03 33.38
C PHE A 351 -22.87 -6.20 32.38
N ALA A 352 -22.76 -7.44 32.88
CA ALA A 352 -22.83 -8.63 32.03
C ALA A 352 -24.17 -8.74 31.30
N THR A 353 -25.29 -8.37 31.94
CA THR A 353 -26.61 -8.40 31.29
C THR A 353 -26.71 -7.36 30.17
N ALA A 354 -26.19 -6.15 30.38
CA ALA A 354 -26.14 -5.11 29.34
C ALA A 354 -25.30 -5.53 28.12
N LEU A 355 -24.12 -6.11 28.35
CA LEU A 355 -23.24 -6.57 27.27
C LEU A 355 -23.83 -7.73 26.45
N LYS A 356 -24.57 -8.65 27.07
CA LYS A 356 -25.18 -9.82 26.40
C LYS A 356 -26.20 -9.45 25.33
N ALA A 357 -26.80 -8.26 25.38
CA ALA A 357 -27.66 -7.76 24.32
C ALA A 357 -26.90 -7.39 23.04
N ASN A 358 -25.62 -6.98 23.17
CA ASN A 358 -24.75 -6.58 22.06
C ASN A 358 -23.70 -7.65 21.70
N CYS A 359 -23.51 -8.67 22.52
CA CYS A 359 -22.53 -9.74 22.32
C CYS A 359 -23.16 -11.12 22.52
N PRO A 360 -23.77 -11.71 21.46
CA PRO A 360 -24.43 -13.01 21.53
C PRO A 360 -23.48 -14.17 21.90
N ARG A 361 -24.04 -15.20 22.55
CA ARG A 361 -23.28 -16.39 22.99
C ARG A 361 -22.69 -17.24 21.85
N PRO A 362 -23.34 -17.44 20.68
CA PRO A 362 -22.75 -18.20 19.60
C PRO A 362 -21.58 -17.46 18.94
N THR A 363 -20.41 -18.11 18.84
CA THR A 363 -19.30 -17.66 17.99
C THR A 363 -19.76 -17.51 16.55
N GLY A 364 -19.28 -16.48 15.83
CA GLY A 364 -19.82 -16.11 14.51
C GLY A 364 -21.00 -15.13 14.57
N SER A 365 -21.58 -14.88 15.75
CA SER A 365 -22.72 -13.98 15.93
C SER A 365 -22.30 -12.71 16.69
N GLY A 366 -22.32 -11.57 16.00
CA GLY A 366 -21.97 -10.27 16.56
C GLY A 366 -20.49 -10.11 16.95
N ASP A 367 -19.58 -10.95 16.43
CA ASP A 367 -18.15 -10.95 16.80
C ASP A 367 -17.50 -9.56 16.77
N SER A 368 -17.82 -8.76 15.75
CA SER A 368 -17.29 -7.41 15.51
C SER A 368 -18.00 -6.29 16.28
N ASN A 369 -19.06 -6.60 17.04
CA ASN A 369 -19.79 -5.59 17.83
C ASN A 369 -18.88 -5.02 18.92
N LEU A 370 -18.90 -3.70 19.09
CA LEU A 370 -17.99 -2.99 19.98
C LEU A 370 -18.62 -2.73 21.35
N ALA A 371 -17.82 -2.86 22.41
CA ALA A 371 -18.12 -2.39 23.76
C ALA A 371 -16.95 -1.55 24.30
N PRO A 372 -17.20 -0.48 25.07
CA PRO A 372 -16.14 0.34 25.62
C PRO A 372 -15.36 -0.38 26.72
N LEU A 373 -14.04 -0.18 26.72
CA LEU A 373 -13.14 -0.72 27.76
C LEU A 373 -13.37 -0.01 29.11
N ASP A 374 -13.72 1.27 29.07
CA ASP A 374 -14.23 2.05 30.20
C ASP A 374 -15.72 2.32 30.04
N THR A 375 -16.54 1.71 30.90
CA THR A 375 -17.99 1.89 30.84
C THR A 375 -18.50 3.19 31.48
N THR A 376 -17.62 3.97 32.11
CA THR A 376 -17.97 5.16 32.89
C THR A 376 -17.58 6.44 32.16
N THR A 377 -16.37 6.51 31.60
CA THR A 377 -15.85 7.67 30.86
C THR A 377 -15.16 7.30 29.53
N PRO A 378 -15.83 6.58 28.60
CA PRO A 378 -15.23 5.94 27.40
C PRO A 378 -14.47 6.84 26.42
N ASN A 379 -14.52 8.17 26.60
CA ASN A 379 -13.91 9.17 25.72
C ASN A 379 -13.04 10.18 26.50
N ALA A 380 -12.65 9.89 27.74
CA ALA A 380 -11.74 10.71 28.54
C ALA A 380 -10.59 9.85 29.07
N PHE A 381 -9.40 10.44 29.20
CA PHE A 381 -8.27 9.77 29.82
C PHE A 381 -8.23 10.12 31.31
N ASP A 382 -8.78 9.23 32.14
CA ASP A 382 -8.88 9.42 33.59
C ASP A 382 -8.66 8.09 34.37
N SER A 383 -9.07 8.04 35.63
CA SER A 383 -8.87 6.86 36.51
C SER A 383 -10.13 5.99 36.70
N ALA A 384 -11.22 6.23 35.96
CA ALA A 384 -12.48 5.49 36.08
C ALA A 384 -12.32 4.01 35.72
N TYR A 385 -11.45 3.68 34.75
CA TYR A 385 -11.03 2.30 34.43
C TYR A 385 -10.74 1.48 35.69
N TYR A 386 -9.92 2.00 36.61
CA TYR A 386 -9.59 1.30 37.84
C TYR A 386 -10.79 1.19 38.79
N THR A 387 -11.70 2.18 38.82
CA THR A 387 -12.97 2.08 39.59
C THR A 387 -13.92 1.03 39.00
N ASN A 388 -13.89 0.81 37.69
CA ASN A 388 -14.60 -0.30 37.03
C ASN A 388 -14.01 -1.64 37.48
N LEU A 389 -12.67 -1.79 37.54
CA LEU A 389 -12.03 -3.01 38.02
C LEU A 389 -12.41 -3.34 39.48
N LEU A 390 -12.41 -2.34 40.37
CA LEU A 390 -12.89 -2.49 41.77
C LEU A 390 -14.34 -2.96 41.86
N SER A 391 -15.14 -2.71 40.82
CA SER A 391 -16.56 -3.02 40.74
C SER A 391 -16.87 -4.30 39.94
N ASN A 392 -15.86 -5.11 39.60
CA ASN A 392 -15.96 -6.27 38.69
C ASN A 392 -16.47 -5.93 37.27
N LYS A 393 -16.19 -4.71 36.80
CA LYS A 393 -16.61 -4.15 35.50
C LYS A 393 -15.45 -3.92 34.52
N GLY A 394 -14.29 -4.54 34.72
CA GLY A 394 -13.33 -4.68 33.61
C GLY A 394 -14.02 -5.37 32.43
N LEU A 395 -13.67 -5.06 31.18
CA LEU A 395 -14.30 -5.70 30.02
C LEU A 395 -13.59 -7.03 29.68
N LEU A 396 -12.28 -6.98 29.47
CA LEU A 396 -11.45 -8.14 29.15
C LEU A 396 -11.09 -8.94 30.40
N HIS A 397 -10.69 -10.21 30.23
CA HIS A 397 -10.14 -11.01 31.33
C HIS A 397 -8.82 -10.42 31.82
N SER A 398 -7.93 -10.07 30.88
CA SER A 398 -6.64 -9.44 31.16
C SER A 398 -6.74 -8.09 31.89
N ASP A 399 -7.87 -7.39 31.80
CA ASP A 399 -8.16 -6.22 32.63
C ASP A 399 -8.56 -6.61 34.06
N GLN A 400 -9.55 -7.50 34.21
CA GLN A 400 -10.10 -7.82 35.53
C GLN A 400 -9.09 -8.53 36.43
N VAL A 401 -8.16 -9.32 35.88
CA VAL A 401 -7.11 -9.99 36.68
C VAL A 401 -6.12 -9.03 37.34
N LEU A 402 -6.07 -7.74 36.94
CA LEU A 402 -5.29 -6.73 37.64
C LEU A 402 -5.86 -6.41 39.04
N PHE A 403 -7.14 -6.70 39.28
CA PHE A 403 -7.81 -6.56 40.57
C PHE A 403 -8.69 -7.79 40.86
N ASN A 404 -8.08 -8.81 41.48
CA ASN A 404 -8.73 -10.09 41.73
C ASN A 404 -8.12 -10.83 42.95
N GLY A 405 -7.64 -10.08 43.95
CA GLY A 405 -6.90 -10.63 45.09
C GLY A 405 -5.41 -10.89 44.80
N GLY A 406 -4.86 -10.21 43.79
CA GLY A 406 -3.50 -10.42 43.30
C GLY A 406 -2.46 -9.43 43.85
N SER A 407 -1.21 -9.58 43.38
CA SER A 407 -0.09 -8.70 43.75
C SER A 407 -0.25 -7.24 43.28
N THR A 408 -1.10 -6.99 42.29
CA THR A 408 -1.38 -5.68 41.70
C THR A 408 -2.51 -4.90 42.38
N ASP A 409 -3.31 -5.55 43.24
CA ASP A 409 -4.52 -4.98 43.84
C ASP A 409 -4.26 -3.63 44.56
N ASN A 410 -3.11 -3.49 45.23
CA ASN A 410 -2.76 -2.27 45.96
C ASN A 410 -2.42 -1.12 45.00
N THR A 411 -1.80 -1.40 43.85
CA THR A 411 -1.54 -0.42 42.80
C THR A 411 -2.84 0.07 42.17
N VAL A 412 -3.78 -0.85 41.89
CA VAL A 412 -5.12 -0.52 41.39
C VAL A 412 -5.89 0.36 42.38
N ARG A 413 -5.90 0.01 43.68
CA ARG A 413 -6.54 0.84 44.73
C ARG A 413 -5.93 2.24 44.86
N ASN A 414 -4.63 2.37 44.66
CA ASN A 414 -3.96 3.67 44.63
C ASN A 414 -4.39 4.48 43.39
N PHE A 415 -4.29 3.90 42.19
CA PHE A 415 -4.63 4.60 40.94
C PHE A 415 -6.12 4.96 40.83
N SER A 416 -7.03 4.14 41.36
CA SER A 416 -8.47 4.45 41.39
C SER A 416 -8.84 5.64 42.29
N SER A 417 -8.04 5.92 43.32
CA SER A 417 -8.28 6.99 44.30
C SER A 417 -7.34 8.18 44.15
N ASN A 418 -6.29 8.06 43.34
CA ASN A 418 -5.26 9.07 43.14
C ASN A 418 -4.84 9.15 41.66
N THR A 419 -5.60 9.91 40.88
CA THR A 419 -5.34 10.17 39.45
C THR A 419 -3.96 10.79 39.21
N ALA A 420 -3.41 11.55 40.17
CA ALA A 420 -2.06 12.12 40.04
C ALA A 420 -0.98 11.02 40.12
N ALA A 421 -1.14 10.02 40.99
CA ALA A 421 -0.26 8.86 41.05
C ALA A 421 -0.35 8.01 39.78
N PHE A 422 -1.56 7.79 39.25
CA PHE A 422 -1.76 7.13 37.95
C PHE A 422 -1.04 7.88 36.84
N ASN A 423 -1.28 9.20 36.69
CA ASN A 423 -0.67 10.01 35.64
C ASN A 423 0.87 10.03 35.72
N SER A 424 1.43 10.08 36.93
CA SER A 424 2.88 10.02 37.13
C SER A 424 3.47 8.65 36.77
N ALA A 425 2.77 7.56 37.08
CA ALA A 425 3.21 6.21 36.69
C ALA A 425 3.06 5.98 35.19
N PHE A 426 1.94 6.41 34.60
CA PHE A 426 1.66 6.28 33.17
C PHE A 426 2.70 7.01 32.31
N THR A 427 3.03 8.26 32.65
CA THR A 427 4.06 9.03 31.92
C THR A 427 5.45 8.38 32.02
N ALA A 428 5.84 7.87 33.18
CA ALA A 428 7.10 7.14 33.34
C ALA A 428 7.11 5.84 32.51
N ALA A 429 6.02 5.08 32.56
CA ALA A 429 5.87 3.83 31.82
C ALA A 429 5.82 4.04 30.29
N MET A 430 5.18 5.10 29.81
CA MET A 430 5.19 5.48 28.38
C MET A 430 6.58 5.88 27.88
N VAL A 431 7.39 6.55 28.71
CA VAL A 431 8.79 6.86 28.37
C VAL A 431 9.64 5.58 28.35
N LYS A 432 9.49 4.67 29.32
CA LYS A 432 10.13 3.35 29.31
C LYS A 432 9.73 2.56 28.05
N MET A 433 8.43 2.46 27.77
CA MET A 433 7.88 1.71 26.64
C MET A 433 8.34 2.28 25.28
N GLY A 434 8.35 3.61 25.12
CA GLY A 434 8.87 4.29 23.94
C GLY A 434 10.39 4.14 23.73
N ASN A 435 11.11 3.59 24.71
CA ASN A 435 12.54 3.30 24.70
C ASN A 435 12.85 1.78 24.68
N ILE A 436 11.86 0.91 24.48
CA ILE A 436 12.11 -0.53 24.26
C ILE A 436 12.77 -0.68 22.88
N SER A 437 14.07 -0.94 22.86
CA SER A 437 14.88 -1.24 21.67
C SER A 437 14.62 -0.35 20.44
N PRO A 438 14.60 1.00 20.58
CA PRO A 438 14.36 1.89 19.45
C PRO A 438 15.48 1.76 18.41
N LEU A 439 15.12 1.48 17.17
CA LEU A 439 16.07 1.56 16.05
C LEU A 439 16.54 3.02 15.95
N THR A 440 17.85 3.25 15.95
CA THR A 440 18.44 4.59 15.81
C THR A 440 19.59 4.57 14.80
N GLY A 441 20.11 5.74 14.42
CA GLY A 441 21.25 5.84 13.51
C GLY A 441 20.96 5.20 12.14
N THR A 442 21.58 4.05 11.86
CA THR A 442 21.44 3.26 10.62
C THR A 442 20.68 1.94 10.80
N GLN A 443 20.18 1.65 12.01
CA GLN A 443 19.46 0.40 12.34
C GLN A 443 18.07 0.33 11.69
N GLY A 444 17.61 1.44 11.12
CA GLY A 444 16.41 1.54 10.31
C GLY A 444 16.56 2.66 9.28
N GLN A 445 15.49 2.94 8.56
CA GLN A 445 15.40 3.97 7.53
C GLN A 445 14.59 5.19 8.01
N ILE A 446 14.48 6.23 7.19
CA ILE A 446 13.32 7.14 7.25
C ILE A 446 12.56 6.91 5.97
N ARG A 447 11.36 6.31 6.08
CA ARG A 447 10.51 6.08 4.91
C ARG A 447 9.98 7.42 4.41
N LEU A 448 9.53 7.47 3.15
CA LEU A 448 8.69 8.58 2.65
C LEU A 448 7.21 8.37 2.98
N ASN A 449 6.82 7.14 3.34
CA ASN A 449 5.46 6.72 3.64
C ASN A 449 5.52 5.52 4.61
N CYS A 450 4.68 5.53 5.64
CA CYS A 450 4.74 4.60 6.78
C CYS A 450 4.15 3.22 6.51
N SER A 451 3.39 3.07 5.42
CA SER A 451 2.83 1.80 4.96
C SER A 451 3.66 1.12 3.86
N LYS A 452 4.85 1.63 3.50
CA LYS A 452 5.71 1.08 2.42
C LYS A 452 7.18 0.96 2.82
N CYS A 453 7.78 -0.21 2.64
CA CYS A 453 9.25 -0.33 2.67
C CYS A 453 9.87 0.21 1.38
N ALA A 454 11.00 0.91 1.50
CA ALA A 454 11.77 1.34 0.34
C ALA A 454 12.58 0.15 -0.24
N LEU A 455 12.34 -0.19 -1.50
CA LEU A 455 13.28 -1.01 -2.26
C LEU A 455 14.41 -0.10 -2.78
N PHE A 456 15.65 -0.54 -2.58
CA PHE A 456 16.85 0.17 -3.03
C PHE A 456 16.83 0.40 -4.54
N GLN A 457 17.14 1.61 -4.98
CA GLN A 457 17.48 1.88 -6.38
C GLN A 457 18.74 2.75 -6.49
N ARG A 458 19.81 2.15 -6.99
CA ARG A 458 20.88 2.87 -7.69
C ARG A 458 20.88 2.41 -9.15
N VAL A 459 20.67 3.33 -10.08
CA VAL A 459 20.89 3.09 -11.51
C VAL A 459 21.96 4.05 -12.00
N VAL A 460 23.07 3.45 -12.43
CA VAL A 460 23.99 3.87 -13.50
C VAL A 460 23.95 5.35 -13.93
N MET A 461 25.04 6.06 -13.67
CA MET A 461 25.59 7.05 -14.60
C MET A 461 27.12 6.95 -14.66
N ALA A 462 27.61 6.26 -15.69
CA ALA A 462 28.85 6.59 -16.38
C ALA A 462 28.42 7.15 -17.76
N SER A 463 29.11 8.06 -18.44
CA SER A 463 30.44 8.65 -18.22
C SER A 463 30.50 10.03 -18.91
N ALA A 464 31.33 10.95 -18.41
CA ALA A 464 31.98 12.01 -19.19
C ALA A 464 33.07 12.67 -18.34
N SER A 465 34.29 12.74 -18.86
CA SER A 465 35.45 13.32 -18.17
C SER A 465 35.74 14.76 -18.61
N SER A 466 36.45 15.46 -17.73
CA SER A 466 37.40 16.55 -18.00
C SER A 466 36.89 18.00 -18.17
N LEU A 467 37.43 18.85 -17.26
CA LEU A 467 37.53 20.32 -17.26
C LEU A 467 36.20 21.13 -17.33
N GLY A 468 36.00 22.20 -16.54
CA GLY A 468 36.90 22.91 -15.64
C GLY A 468 36.74 24.42 -15.84
N LEU A 469 36.57 25.16 -14.75
CA LEU A 469 36.52 26.64 -14.69
C LEU A 469 35.28 27.32 -15.34
N LEU A 470 34.23 27.57 -14.54
CA LEU A 470 33.55 28.89 -14.45
C LEU A 470 32.53 28.94 -13.29
N LEU A 471 33.03 29.23 -12.09
CA LEU A 471 32.20 29.55 -10.91
C LEU A 471 32.49 31.00 -10.53
N MET A 472 31.66 31.96 -10.99
CA MET A 472 31.58 33.38 -10.60
C MET A 472 30.40 34.01 -11.38
N LEU A 473 29.64 34.94 -10.78
CA LEU A 473 28.44 35.62 -11.32
C LEU A 473 27.15 34.78 -11.51
N ALA A 474 26.51 34.39 -10.40
CA ALA A 474 25.04 34.27 -10.33
C ALA A 474 24.52 34.38 -8.87
N ALA A 475 24.90 35.45 -8.17
CA ALA A 475 24.16 35.89 -6.98
C ALA A 475 22.99 36.80 -7.44
N LEU A 476 21.86 36.78 -6.73
CA LEU A 476 20.60 37.53 -6.97
C LEU A 476 19.50 36.86 -7.82
N VAL A 477 19.12 35.62 -7.51
CA VAL A 477 17.69 35.23 -7.52
C VAL A 477 17.41 34.41 -6.26
N SER A 478 16.52 34.90 -5.38
CA SER A 478 16.13 34.21 -4.16
C SER A 478 15.32 32.95 -4.46
N THR A 479 15.84 31.78 -4.11
CA THR A 479 15.07 30.53 -4.13
C THR A 479 14.11 30.49 -2.95
N ALA A 480 12.98 31.20 -3.08
CA ALA A 480 11.87 31.06 -2.15
C ALA A 480 11.34 29.62 -2.21
N THR A 481 11.36 28.92 -1.08
CA THR A 481 10.67 27.65 -0.90
C THR A 481 9.19 27.82 -1.25
N ALA A 482 8.63 26.97 -2.12
CA ALA A 482 7.27 27.07 -2.63
C ALA A 482 6.22 26.69 -1.57
N HIS A 483 6.09 27.52 -0.54
CA HIS A 483 5.09 27.41 0.51
C HIS A 483 3.82 28.19 0.11
N LEU A 484 2.64 27.68 0.46
CA LEU A 484 1.40 28.44 0.27
C LEU A 484 1.42 29.69 1.17
N SER A 485 1.03 30.83 0.61
CA SER A 485 0.99 32.12 1.32
C SER A 485 -0.30 32.89 1.03
N PRO A 486 -0.93 33.55 2.00
CA PRO A 486 -2.07 34.44 1.75
C PRO A 486 -1.75 35.62 0.83
N THR A 487 -0.48 36.00 0.73
CA THR A 487 0.03 37.15 -0.06
C THR A 487 0.69 36.74 -1.37
N PHE A 488 0.57 35.47 -1.79
CA PHE A 488 1.31 34.89 -2.92
C PHE A 488 1.17 35.66 -4.25
N TYR A 489 0.02 36.30 -4.47
CA TYR A 489 -0.28 37.06 -5.69
C TYR A 489 -0.16 38.59 -5.54
N ASP A 490 0.18 39.12 -4.36
CA ASP A 490 0.13 40.56 -4.08
C ASP A 490 1.08 41.37 -4.97
N THR A 491 2.21 40.78 -5.37
CA THR A 491 3.19 41.39 -6.29
C THR A 491 3.04 40.92 -7.73
N SER A 492 2.73 39.64 -7.95
CA SER A 492 2.71 39.01 -9.27
C SER A 492 1.37 39.19 -10.02
N CYS A 493 0.26 39.30 -9.29
CA CYS A 493 -1.04 39.70 -9.84
C CYS A 493 -1.91 40.42 -8.79
N PRO A 494 -1.59 41.68 -8.42
CA PRO A 494 -2.29 42.42 -7.37
C PRO A 494 -3.82 42.55 -7.58
N ARG A 495 -4.29 42.45 -8.83
CA ARG A 495 -5.73 42.53 -9.15
C ARG A 495 -6.49 41.21 -8.98
N ALA A 496 -5.81 40.06 -8.85
CA ALA A 496 -6.45 38.74 -8.81
C ALA A 496 -7.57 38.66 -7.76
N MET A 497 -7.27 38.99 -6.50
CA MET A 497 -8.24 38.91 -5.41
C MET A 497 -9.46 39.83 -5.63
N SER A 498 -9.26 41.00 -6.22
CA SER A 498 -10.35 41.94 -6.55
C SER A 498 -11.29 41.39 -7.63
N ILE A 499 -10.74 40.75 -8.67
CA ILE A 499 -11.50 40.17 -9.80
C ILE A 499 -12.30 38.95 -9.36
N ILE A 500 -11.69 38.06 -8.55
CA ILE A 500 -12.40 36.90 -7.98
C ILE A 500 -13.57 37.40 -7.13
N LYS A 501 -13.30 38.29 -6.17
CA LYS A 501 -14.31 38.83 -5.27
C LYS A 501 -15.45 39.50 -6.01
N SER A 502 -15.18 40.41 -6.95
CA SER A 502 -16.24 41.12 -7.68
C SER A 502 -17.11 40.17 -8.52
N THR A 503 -16.50 39.19 -9.17
CA THR A 503 -17.24 38.24 -10.03
C THR A 503 -18.08 37.28 -9.20
N VAL A 504 -17.54 36.77 -8.09
CA VAL A 504 -18.27 35.91 -7.15
C VAL A 504 -19.42 36.67 -6.50
N THR A 505 -19.19 37.88 -5.99
CA THR A 505 -20.26 38.73 -5.42
C THR A 505 -21.35 39.02 -6.45
N ALA A 506 -21.01 39.32 -7.70
CA ALA A 506 -22.00 39.51 -8.77
C ALA A 506 -22.81 38.23 -9.06
N ALA A 507 -22.15 37.07 -9.13
CA ALA A 507 -22.81 35.79 -9.35
C ALA A 507 -23.76 35.39 -8.21
N VAL A 508 -23.34 35.61 -6.94
CA VAL A 508 -24.15 35.38 -5.74
C VAL A 508 -25.32 36.36 -5.64
N ASN A 509 -25.12 37.64 -5.95
CA ASN A 509 -26.20 38.63 -5.96
C ASN A 509 -27.26 38.33 -7.04
N ASN A 510 -26.85 37.76 -8.18
CA ASN A 510 -27.76 37.35 -9.25
C ASN A 510 -28.49 36.04 -8.92
N GLU A 511 -27.79 35.06 -8.34
CA GLU A 511 -28.39 33.82 -7.84
C GLU A 511 -27.71 33.40 -6.51
N PRO A 512 -28.35 33.61 -5.34
CA PRO A 512 -27.73 33.31 -4.04
C PRO A 512 -27.25 31.85 -3.90
N ARG A 513 -27.98 30.93 -4.52
CA ARG A 513 -27.66 29.50 -4.64
C ARG A 513 -26.33 29.22 -5.38
N MET A 514 -25.76 30.19 -6.07
CA MET A 514 -24.46 30.07 -6.71
C MET A 514 -23.34 30.00 -5.66
N GLY A 515 -23.49 30.67 -4.51
CA GLY A 515 -22.49 30.61 -3.44
C GLY A 515 -22.34 29.20 -2.86
N ALA A 516 -23.46 28.51 -2.63
CA ALA A 516 -23.46 27.10 -2.25
C ALA A 516 -22.94 26.18 -3.36
N SER A 517 -23.11 26.57 -4.64
CA SER A 517 -22.62 25.79 -5.78
C SER A 517 -21.10 25.86 -5.90
N LEU A 518 -20.51 27.05 -5.74
CA LEU A 518 -19.06 27.28 -5.73
C LEU A 518 -18.38 26.66 -4.51
N LEU A 519 -19.00 26.77 -3.33
CA LEU A 519 -18.53 26.10 -2.11
C LEU A 519 -18.53 24.57 -2.28
N ARG A 520 -19.60 24.00 -2.86
CA ARG A 520 -19.68 22.57 -3.17
C ARG A 520 -18.66 22.13 -4.22
N LEU A 521 -18.41 22.95 -5.24
CA LEU A 521 -17.40 22.68 -6.27
C LEU A 521 -16.00 22.56 -5.64
N HIS A 522 -15.65 23.43 -4.69
CA HIS A 522 -14.39 23.34 -3.95
C HIS A 522 -14.34 22.14 -2.99
N PHE A 523 -15.43 21.83 -2.28
CA PHE A 523 -15.52 20.65 -1.42
C PHE A 523 -15.26 19.36 -2.23
N HIS A 524 -15.94 19.21 -3.37
CA HIS A 524 -15.78 18.02 -4.22
C HIS A 524 -14.35 17.89 -4.79
N ASP A 525 -13.73 19.00 -5.21
CA ASP A 525 -12.32 19.04 -5.67
C ASP A 525 -11.30 18.67 -4.58
N CYS A 526 -11.59 18.98 -3.32
CA CYS A 526 -10.71 18.66 -2.20
C CYS A 526 -10.89 17.24 -1.64
N PHE A 527 -12.12 16.71 -1.65
CA PHE A 527 -12.40 15.37 -1.14
C PHE A 527 -12.06 14.27 -2.15
N VAL A 528 -12.30 14.49 -3.45
CA VAL A 528 -11.87 13.57 -4.51
C VAL A 528 -10.37 13.73 -4.74
N GLN A 529 -9.63 12.62 -4.68
CA GLN A 529 -8.18 12.64 -4.91
C GLN A 529 -7.81 11.94 -6.23
N ALA A 530 -7.17 12.69 -7.14
CA ALA A 530 -6.76 12.21 -8.45
C ALA A 530 -5.41 11.47 -8.38
N ARG A 531 -5.32 10.30 -9.04
CA ARG A 531 -4.08 9.50 -9.09
C ARG A 531 -3.20 9.94 -10.26
N ARG A 532 -1.99 10.39 -9.96
CA ARG A 532 -1.03 10.88 -10.96
C ARG A 532 0.23 10.02 -11.08
N LYS A 533 0.58 9.71 -12.33
CA LYS A 533 1.95 9.43 -12.74
C LYS A 533 2.61 10.76 -13.11
N VAL A 534 3.54 11.24 -12.29
CA VAL A 534 4.40 12.39 -12.66
C VAL A 534 5.46 11.89 -13.66
N ALA A 535 5.79 12.69 -14.67
CA ALA A 535 6.66 12.30 -15.79
C ALA A 535 8.16 12.19 -15.46
N ASN A 536 8.51 11.92 -14.19
CA ASN A 536 9.87 11.75 -13.73
C ASN A 536 9.99 10.39 -12.99
N ARG A 537 11.03 9.60 -13.26
CA ARG A 537 11.09 8.15 -12.93
C ARG A 537 11.22 7.81 -11.42
N PHE A 538 11.05 8.79 -10.54
CA PHE A 538 11.27 8.67 -9.09
C PHE A 538 10.24 9.46 -8.26
N ALA A 539 8.95 9.22 -8.50
CA ALA A 539 7.89 9.71 -7.63
C ALA A 539 6.87 8.59 -7.37
N CYS A 540 6.72 8.17 -6.11
CA CYS A 540 5.64 7.27 -5.71
C CYS A 540 4.28 7.96 -5.91
N LEU A 541 3.27 7.14 -6.24
CA LEU A 541 1.87 7.56 -6.39
C LEU A 541 1.44 8.43 -5.22
N SER A 542 1.03 9.66 -5.55
CA SER A 542 0.53 10.66 -4.63
C SER A 542 -0.92 10.96 -5.01
N ASP A 543 -1.82 10.79 -4.04
CA ASP A 543 -3.25 11.05 -4.16
C ASP A 543 -3.47 12.54 -3.82
N TYR A 544 -3.55 13.38 -4.86
CA TYR A 544 -3.66 14.85 -4.73
C TYR A 544 -5.12 15.30 -4.77
N GLY A 545 -5.47 16.31 -3.97
CA GLY A 545 -6.78 16.96 -3.95
C GLY A 545 -6.63 18.48 -3.93
N CYS A 546 -7.74 19.22 -4.03
CA CYS A 546 -7.74 20.69 -4.13
C CYS A 546 -6.88 21.23 -5.29
N ASP A 547 -6.78 20.49 -6.40
CA ASP A 547 -5.91 20.78 -7.54
C ASP A 547 -6.67 21.18 -8.81
N ALA A 548 -7.97 21.48 -8.65
CA ALA A 548 -8.92 21.79 -9.70
C ALA A 548 -9.02 20.71 -10.81
N SER A 549 -8.88 19.44 -10.44
CA SER A 549 -9.11 18.27 -11.31
C SER A 549 -10.58 18.20 -11.75
N ILE A 550 -11.54 18.53 -10.86
CA ILE A 550 -12.98 18.53 -11.16
C ILE A 550 -13.39 19.45 -12.32
N LEU A 551 -12.60 20.49 -12.61
CA LEU A 551 -12.90 21.44 -13.68
C LEU A 551 -12.63 20.86 -15.08
N LEU A 552 -11.78 19.84 -15.19
CA LEU A 552 -11.44 19.21 -16.47
C LEU A 552 -12.64 18.51 -17.10
N ALA A 553 -12.76 18.60 -18.42
CA ALA A 553 -13.71 17.79 -19.17
C ALA A 553 -13.30 16.30 -19.09
N GLY A 554 -14.09 15.46 -18.42
CA GLY A 554 -13.76 14.05 -18.24
C GLY A 554 -14.59 13.31 -17.19
N ASN A 555 -14.08 12.13 -16.79
CA ASN A 555 -14.80 11.15 -15.96
C ASN A 555 -15.17 11.65 -14.56
N GLU A 556 -14.38 12.54 -13.97
CA GLU A 556 -14.66 13.10 -12.65
C GLU A 556 -15.90 14.00 -12.66
N ARG A 557 -15.93 14.99 -13.56
CA ARG A 557 -17.07 15.89 -13.75
C ARG A 557 -18.36 15.14 -14.11
N ASN A 558 -18.23 13.98 -14.77
CA ASN A 558 -19.32 13.13 -15.20
C ASN A 558 -19.62 11.95 -14.23
N ALA A 559 -19.04 11.92 -13.03
CA ALA A 559 -19.32 10.89 -12.04
C ALA A 559 -20.65 11.17 -11.31
N ALA A 560 -21.35 10.11 -10.88
CA ALA A 560 -22.71 10.23 -10.32
C ALA A 560 -22.85 11.18 -9.11
N PRO A 561 -21.90 11.22 -8.13
CA PRO A 561 -21.96 12.20 -7.04
C PRO A 561 -21.83 13.67 -7.52
N ASN A 562 -21.18 13.88 -8.66
CA ASN A 562 -20.87 15.21 -9.22
C ASN A 562 -21.99 15.77 -10.12
N PHE A 563 -23.03 14.99 -10.45
CA PHE A 563 -24.20 15.43 -11.24
C PHE A 563 -24.97 16.63 -10.64
N SER A 564 -24.77 16.93 -9.36
CA SER A 564 -25.37 18.07 -8.67
C SER A 564 -24.50 19.34 -8.66
N VAL A 565 -23.24 19.24 -9.08
CA VAL A 565 -22.25 20.31 -9.01
C VAL A 565 -22.37 21.25 -10.22
N ARG A 566 -22.30 22.56 -9.98
CA ARG A 566 -22.41 23.63 -10.99
C ARG A 566 -21.57 24.85 -10.60
N GLY A 567 -21.49 25.87 -11.47
CA GLY A 567 -20.66 27.07 -11.27
C GLY A 567 -19.31 27.04 -12.01
N TYR A 568 -19.07 26.04 -12.85
CA TYR A 568 -17.88 25.96 -13.73
C TYR A 568 -17.72 27.21 -14.60
N ASP A 569 -18.83 27.73 -15.10
CA ASP A 569 -18.96 28.95 -15.90
C ASP A 569 -18.49 30.21 -15.17
N VAL A 570 -18.76 30.31 -13.86
CA VAL A 570 -18.27 31.41 -13.02
C VAL A 570 -16.75 31.31 -12.85
N ILE A 571 -16.21 30.12 -12.63
CA ILE A 571 -14.76 29.89 -12.53
C ILE A 571 -14.05 30.19 -13.87
N ASP A 572 -14.59 29.73 -15.00
CA ASP A 572 -14.06 30.02 -16.34
C ASP A 572 -14.14 31.53 -16.67
N SER A 573 -15.18 32.24 -16.23
CA SER A 573 -15.31 33.70 -16.35
C SER A 573 -14.26 34.46 -15.52
N ILE A 574 -14.05 34.05 -14.27
CA ILE A 574 -13.00 34.60 -13.41
C ILE A 574 -11.62 34.37 -14.04
N LYS A 575 -11.36 33.15 -14.52
CA LYS A 575 -10.10 32.80 -15.19
C LYS A 575 -9.87 33.68 -16.43
N THR A 576 -10.89 33.84 -17.27
CA THR A 576 -10.84 34.70 -18.47
C THR A 576 -10.47 36.15 -18.12
N GLN A 577 -11.08 36.72 -17.07
CA GLN A 577 -10.76 38.08 -16.61
C GLN A 577 -9.36 38.20 -16.03
N ILE A 578 -8.88 37.19 -15.30
CA ILE A 578 -7.54 37.16 -14.71
C ILE A 578 -6.46 37.02 -15.79
N GLU A 579 -6.65 36.13 -16.77
CA GLU A 579 -5.69 35.93 -17.87
C GLU A 579 -5.56 37.17 -18.77
N ALA A 580 -6.59 38.01 -18.84
CA ALA A 580 -6.52 39.32 -19.50
C ALA A 580 -5.59 40.33 -18.78
N VAL A 581 -5.28 40.11 -17.50
CA VAL A 581 -4.48 41.02 -16.65
C VAL A 581 -3.11 40.46 -16.29
N CYS A 582 -3.01 39.18 -15.92
CA CYS A 582 -1.80 38.52 -15.44
C CYS A 582 -1.69 37.09 -15.98
N LYS A 583 -1.42 37.01 -17.29
CA LYS A 583 -1.28 35.77 -18.08
C LYS A 583 -0.51 34.69 -17.31
N GLN A 584 -1.09 33.48 -17.25
CA GLN A 584 -0.55 32.27 -16.62
C GLN A 584 -0.02 32.46 -15.19
N THR A 585 -0.53 33.43 -14.43
CA THR A 585 -0.03 33.72 -13.08
C THR A 585 -0.85 33.03 -11.99
N VAL A 586 -2.17 32.96 -12.12
CA VAL A 586 -3.08 32.41 -11.08
C VAL A 586 -3.64 31.04 -11.49
N SER A 587 -3.55 30.04 -10.62
CA SER A 587 -4.10 28.70 -10.86
C SER A 587 -5.64 28.68 -10.75
N CYS A 588 -6.28 27.73 -11.44
CA CYS A 588 -7.71 27.49 -11.26
C CYS A 588 -8.02 26.90 -9.86
N ALA A 589 -7.08 26.15 -9.28
CA ALA A 589 -7.15 25.66 -7.91
C ALA A 589 -7.25 26.79 -6.86
N ASP A 590 -6.45 27.85 -7.01
CA ASP A 590 -6.56 29.03 -6.15
C ASP A 590 -7.82 29.85 -6.44
N ILE A 591 -8.21 30.02 -7.71
CA ILE A 591 -9.49 30.67 -8.06
C ILE A 591 -10.67 29.95 -7.38
N LEU A 592 -10.71 28.62 -7.42
CA LEU A 592 -11.76 27.81 -6.82
C LEU A 592 -11.79 27.96 -5.29
N THR A 593 -10.62 27.90 -4.64
CA THR A 593 -10.48 28.04 -3.17
C THR A 593 -10.92 29.44 -2.71
N VAL A 594 -10.52 30.49 -3.42
CA VAL A 594 -10.91 31.88 -3.11
C VAL A 594 -12.39 32.11 -3.41
N ALA A 595 -12.92 31.55 -4.49
CA ALA A 595 -14.34 31.68 -4.83
C ALA A 595 -15.24 31.03 -3.78
N ALA A 596 -14.84 29.92 -3.17
CA ALA A 596 -15.55 29.31 -2.05
C ALA A 596 -15.59 30.23 -0.81
N ARG A 597 -14.48 30.90 -0.47
CA ARG A 597 -14.44 31.90 0.60
C ARG A 597 -15.36 33.09 0.30
N ASP A 598 -15.18 33.70 -0.86
CA ASP A 598 -15.91 34.93 -1.20
C ASP A 598 -17.42 34.67 -1.39
N SER A 599 -17.81 33.43 -1.72
CA SER A 599 -19.20 32.97 -1.70
C SER A 599 -19.81 32.95 -0.30
N VAL A 600 -19.07 32.44 0.69
CA VAL A 600 -19.53 32.40 2.09
C VAL A 600 -19.63 33.82 2.66
N VAL A 601 -18.63 34.66 2.39
CA VAL A 601 -18.64 36.07 2.81
C VAL A 601 -19.78 36.87 2.16
N ALA A 602 -20.07 36.65 0.87
CA ALA A 602 -21.17 37.31 0.17
C ALA A 602 -22.56 36.93 0.73
N LEU A 603 -22.68 35.77 1.38
CA LEU A 603 -23.90 35.28 2.03
C LEU A 603 -23.93 35.59 3.54
N GLY A 604 -23.03 36.45 4.04
CA GLY A 604 -22.98 36.91 5.44
C GLY A 604 -22.15 36.05 6.39
N GLY A 605 -21.46 35.03 5.88
CA GLY A 605 -20.66 34.11 6.67
C GLY A 605 -19.25 34.61 7.02
N PRO A 606 -18.45 33.77 7.72
CA PRO A 606 -17.10 34.12 8.13
C PRO A 606 -16.17 34.29 6.92
N SER A 607 -15.19 35.19 7.05
CA SER A 607 -14.03 35.24 6.15
C SER A 607 -12.85 34.51 6.79
N TRP A 608 -11.95 33.96 5.96
CA TRP A 608 -10.70 33.34 6.41
C TRP A 608 -9.54 33.65 5.47
N SER A 609 -8.33 33.54 6.01
CA SER A 609 -7.12 33.61 5.22
C SER A 609 -7.01 32.37 4.33
N VAL A 610 -6.91 32.55 3.02
CA VAL A 610 -6.70 31.45 2.07
C VAL A 610 -5.20 31.40 1.76
N PRO A 611 -4.47 30.31 2.09
CA PRO A 611 -3.11 30.12 1.60
C PRO A 611 -3.17 29.92 0.08
N LEU A 612 -2.41 30.70 -0.71
CA LEU A 612 -2.40 30.70 -2.18
C LEU A 612 -1.04 30.21 -2.72
N GLY A 613 -0.99 29.83 -3.99
CA GLY A 613 0.19 29.25 -4.65
C GLY A 613 -0.01 27.80 -5.10
N ARG A 614 -1.27 27.34 -5.23
CA ARG A 614 -1.61 26.02 -5.75
C ARG A 614 -1.28 25.92 -7.24
N ARG A 615 -1.12 24.70 -7.72
CA ARG A 615 -1.00 24.35 -9.14
C ARG A 615 -2.20 23.52 -9.59
N ASP A 616 -2.45 23.57 -10.89
CA ASP A 616 -3.54 22.88 -11.56
C ASP A 616 -3.17 21.48 -12.02
N SER A 617 -4.16 20.58 -11.98
CA SER A 617 -4.34 19.44 -12.87
C SER A 617 -4.39 19.83 -14.35
N THR A 618 -3.91 19.14 -15.40
CA THR A 618 -3.07 17.94 -15.69
C THR A 618 -3.66 16.52 -15.62
N GLY A 619 -4.94 16.35 -15.32
CA GLY A 619 -5.65 15.06 -15.42
C GLY A 619 -6.69 14.90 -14.30
N ALA A 620 -7.86 14.36 -14.64
CA ALA A 620 -9.01 14.22 -13.74
C ALA A 620 -9.02 12.88 -12.99
N ALA A 621 -9.75 12.80 -11.88
CA ALA A 621 -10.02 11.55 -11.19
C ALA A 621 -10.92 10.59 -12.01
N THR A 622 -10.88 9.30 -11.67
CA THR A 622 -11.80 8.30 -12.26
C THR A 622 -13.15 8.31 -11.54
N ALA A 623 -14.21 7.90 -12.23
CA ALA A 623 -15.55 7.84 -11.62
C ALA A 623 -15.62 6.94 -10.38
N ALA A 624 -14.83 5.86 -10.34
CA ALA A 624 -14.71 4.99 -9.16
C ALA A 624 -14.10 5.73 -7.96
N GLN A 625 -13.06 6.55 -8.16
CA GLN A 625 -12.45 7.36 -7.11
C GLN A 625 -13.43 8.43 -6.58
N VAL A 626 -14.28 9.01 -7.42
CA VAL A 626 -15.32 9.94 -6.97
C VAL A 626 -16.32 9.23 -6.06
N VAL A 627 -16.82 8.06 -6.48
CA VAL A 627 -17.78 7.27 -5.70
C VAL A 627 -17.19 6.79 -4.36
N SER A 628 -15.91 6.45 -4.30
CA SER A 628 -15.27 6.01 -3.05
C SER A 628 -14.79 7.13 -2.13
N SER A 629 -14.81 8.40 -2.57
CA SER A 629 -14.22 9.53 -1.81
C SER A 629 -15.25 10.49 -1.21
N LEU A 630 -16.53 10.39 -1.60
CA LEU A 630 -17.60 11.28 -1.16
C LEU A 630 -18.66 10.50 -0.38
N ALA A 631 -18.89 10.89 0.87
CA ALA A 631 -19.89 10.27 1.73
C ALA A 631 -21.31 10.46 1.16
N PRO A 632 -22.12 9.39 0.99
CA PRO A 632 -23.52 9.50 0.58
C PRO A 632 -24.38 10.11 1.70
N SER A 633 -25.55 10.65 1.33
CA SER A 633 -26.51 11.26 2.27
C SER A 633 -27.15 10.30 3.28
N THR A 634 -26.83 9.00 3.17
CA THR A 634 -27.33 7.88 3.98
C THR A 634 -26.29 7.31 4.94
N ASP A 635 -25.11 7.91 5.05
CA ASP A 635 -24.08 7.48 6.00
C ASP A 635 -24.47 7.81 7.45
N SER A 636 -24.26 6.85 8.34
CA SER A 636 -24.36 7.02 9.80
C SER A 636 -23.25 7.92 10.35
N LEU A 637 -23.42 8.46 11.57
CA LEU A 637 -22.42 9.29 12.22
C LEU A 637 -21.00 8.65 12.25
N ALA A 638 -20.90 7.35 12.51
CA ALA A 638 -19.63 6.63 12.54
C ALA A 638 -18.95 6.56 11.17
N GLN A 639 -19.73 6.40 10.09
CA GLN A 639 -19.21 6.41 8.72
C GLN A 639 -18.74 7.82 8.32
N LEU A 640 -19.51 8.86 8.67
CA LEU A 640 -19.12 10.26 8.43
C LEU A 640 -17.83 10.63 9.15
N ILE A 641 -17.70 10.28 10.44
CA ILE A 641 -16.46 10.51 11.21
C ILE A 641 -15.28 9.78 10.57
N SER A 642 -15.45 8.52 10.17
CA SER A 642 -14.42 7.73 9.49
C SER A 642 -13.99 8.35 8.14
N ALA A 643 -14.96 8.78 7.33
CA ALA A 643 -14.73 9.40 6.04
C ALA A 643 -13.93 10.71 6.16
N TYR A 644 -14.30 11.59 7.11
CA TYR A 644 -13.59 12.85 7.36
C TYR A 644 -12.21 12.61 8.01
N ALA A 645 -12.10 11.66 8.93
CA ALA A 645 -10.81 11.27 9.52
C ALA A 645 -9.82 10.75 8.47
N SER A 646 -10.30 10.06 7.43
CA SER A 646 -9.46 9.62 6.29
C SER A 646 -8.78 10.78 5.55
N LYS A 647 -9.40 11.98 5.56
CA LYS A 647 -8.89 13.23 4.98
C LYS A 647 -8.15 14.11 5.99
N GLY A 648 -7.91 13.61 7.21
CA GLY A 648 -7.22 14.35 8.27
C GLY A 648 -8.07 15.48 8.89
N LEU A 649 -9.40 15.32 8.87
CA LEU A 649 -10.38 16.23 9.46
C LEU A 649 -10.99 15.58 10.71
N SER A 650 -11.19 16.35 11.78
CA SER A 650 -11.77 15.88 13.04
C SER A 650 -13.30 15.80 12.98
N ALA A 651 -13.94 15.20 14.00
CA ALA A 651 -15.40 15.23 14.16
C ALA A 651 -15.94 16.68 14.27
N THR A 652 -15.17 17.61 14.86
CA THR A 652 -15.52 19.04 14.88
C THR A 652 -15.42 19.67 13.49
N ASP A 653 -14.44 19.27 12.68
CA ASP A 653 -14.30 19.74 11.29
C ASP A 653 -15.43 19.19 10.41
N LEU A 654 -15.87 17.93 10.63
CA LEU A 654 -17.08 17.34 10.03
C LEU A 654 -18.31 18.18 10.37
N VAL A 655 -18.61 18.39 11.66
CA VAL A 655 -19.80 19.15 12.07
C VAL A 655 -19.76 20.56 11.51
N ALA A 656 -18.59 21.22 11.55
CA ALA A 656 -18.42 22.55 10.99
C ALA A 656 -18.65 22.59 9.47
N LEU A 657 -17.98 21.73 8.69
CA LEU A 657 -18.10 21.71 7.23
C LEU A 657 -19.52 21.33 6.76
N SER A 658 -20.20 20.40 7.45
CA SER A 658 -21.62 20.11 7.21
C SER A 658 -22.51 21.35 7.42
N GLY A 659 -22.10 22.29 8.27
CA GLY A 659 -22.73 23.60 8.41
C GLY A 659 -22.83 24.41 7.12
N ALA A 660 -22.03 24.12 6.08
CA ALA A 660 -22.20 24.68 4.73
C ALA A 660 -23.60 24.42 4.13
N HIS A 661 -24.31 23.41 4.64
CA HIS A 661 -25.69 23.13 4.28
C HIS A 661 -26.66 24.28 4.64
N THR A 662 -26.29 25.24 5.49
CA THR A 662 -27.11 26.45 5.77
C THR A 662 -27.57 27.21 4.50
N ILE A 663 -26.75 27.20 3.45
CA ILE A 663 -27.06 27.83 2.14
C ILE A 663 -27.40 26.82 1.03
N GLY A 664 -27.51 25.54 1.36
CA GLY A 664 -27.60 24.44 0.40
C GLY A 664 -29.02 23.93 0.15
N MET A 665 -29.20 23.21 -0.95
CA MET A 665 -30.44 22.47 -1.27
C MET A 665 -30.15 21.05 -1.70
N ALA A 666 -31.04 20.14 -1.35
CA ALA A 666 -31.03 18.75 -1.80
C ALA A 666 -32.17 18.49 -2.78
N ARG A 667 -31.97 17.52 -3.69
CA ARG A 667 -33.03 16.97 -4.54
C ARG A 667 -33.79 15.89 -3.77
N CYS A 668 -35.09 15.75 -4.01
CA CYS A 668 -35.98 14.75 -3.41
C CYS A 668 -35.38 13.33 -3.40
N ARG A 669 -34.73 12.89 -4.49
CA ARG A 669 -34.02 11.60 -4.55
C ARG A 669 -33.03 11.37 -3.39
N GLY A 670 -32.36 12.41 -2.89
CA GLY A 670 -31.34 12.32 -1.84
C GLY A 670 -31.86 12.25 -0.40
N PHE A 671 -33.14 12.59 -0.17
CA PHE A 671 -33.76 12.56 1.17
C PHE A 671 -35.07 11.75 1.26
N ARG A 672 -35.59 11.23 0.14
CA ARG A 672 -36.82 10.43 0.10
C ARG A 672 -36.80 9.26 1.10
N THR A 673 -35.72 8.50 1.16
CA THR A 673 -35.61 7.33 2.07
C THR A 673 -35.88 7.76 3.51
N ARG A 674 -35.22 8.83 3.97
CA ARG A 674 -35.43 9.39 5.29
C ARG A 674 -36.86 9.87 5.52
N LEU A 675 -37.39 10.64 4.57
CA LEU A 675 -38.72 11.27 4.66
C LEU A 675 -39.86 10.26 4.88
N TYR A 676 -39.70 9.02 4.42
CA TYR A 676 -40.73 7.98 4.51
C TYR A 676 -40.38 6.83 5.46
N ASN A 677 -39.10 6.59 5.79
CA ASN A 677 -38.68 5.39 6.54
C ASN A 677 -38.12 5.70 7.93
N GLU A 678 -37.76 6.94 8.26
CA GLU A 678 -37.14 7.29 9.55
C GLU A 678 -38.14 7.98 10.50
N THR A 679 -37.96 7.75 11.79
CA THR A 679 -38.82 8.28 12.87
C THR A 679 -38.22 9.48 13.61
N ASN A 680 -36.93 9.79 13.39
CA ASN A 680 -36.22 10.94 13.96
C ASN A 680 -36.36 12.22 13.11
N ILE A 681 -37.58 12.47 12.61
CA ILE A 681 -37.91 13.66 11.80
C ILE A 681 -39.16 14.34 12.37
N ASP A 682 -39.13 15.67 12.47
CA ASP A 682 -40.30 16.44 12.90
C ASP A 682 -41.51 16.17 11.98
N ALA A 683 -42.65 15.84 12.59
CA ALA A 683 -43.82 15.38 11.85
C ALA A 683 -44.42 16.47 10.95
N ALA A 684 -44.40 17.73 11.40
CA ALA A 684 -44.90 18.87 10.63
C ALA A 684 -43.98 19.17 9.42
N PHE A 685 -42.66 19.15 9.65
CA PHE A 685 -41.66 19.28 8.59
C PHE A 685 -41.74 18.15 7.56
N ALA A 686 -41.87 16.90 8.01
CA ALA A 686 -42.06 15.75 7.13
C ALA A 686 -43.34 15.86 6.30
N ALA A 687 -44.45 16.31 6.89
CA ALA A 687 -45.70 16.55 6.18
C ALA A 687 -45.54 17.62 5.08
N ALA A 688 -44.85 18.72 5.37
CA ALA A 688 -44.58 19.79 4.40
C ALA A 688 -43.72 19.31 3.22
N LEU A 689 -42.67 18.51 3.49
CA LEU A 689 -41.81 17.95 2.44
C LEU A 689 -42.53 16.94 1.53
N LYS A 690 -43.44 16.12 2.09
CA LYS A 690 -44.19 15.09 1.34
C LYS A 690 -45.07 15.69 0.22
N ALA A 691 -45.50 16.94 0.36
CA ALA A 691 -46.23 17.65 -0.69
C ALA A 691 -45.40 17.91 -1.96
N ASN A 692 -44.06 17.96 -1.86
CA ASN A 692 -43.15 18.24 -2.98
C ASN A 692 -42.14 17.10 -3.26
N CYS A 693 -42.21 15.98 -2.52
CA CYS A 693 -41.33 14.83 -2.70
C CYS A 693 -42.13 13.52 -2.57
N PRO A 694 -42.73 13.01 -3.67
CA PRO A 694 -43.55 11.80 -3.66
C PRO A 694 -42.79 10.54 -3.21
N ALA A 695 -43.51 9.61 -2.60
CA ALA A 695 -42.98 8.32 -2.12
C ALA A 695 -42.43 7.44 -3.25
N THR A 696 -43.00 7.53 -4.45
CA THR A 696 -42.61 6.70 -5.60
C THR A 696 -41.27 7.16 -6.19
N PRO A 697 -40.23 6.31 -6.24
CA PRO A 697 -38.98 6.63 -6.94
C PRO A 697 -39.23 7.02 -8.40
N GLY A 698 -38.49 8.00 -8.92
CA GLY A 698 -38.70 8.54 -10.27
C GLY A 698 -39.76 9.65 -10.35
N SER A 699 -40.69 9.73 -9.38
CA SER A 699 -41.67 10.84 -9.30
C SER A 699 -41.13 11.97 -8.43
N GLY A 700 -41.05 13.19 -8.98
CA GLY A 700 -40.54 14.37 -8.28
C GLY A 700 -39.04 14.31 -7.90
N ASP A 701 -38.27 13.34 -8.42
CA ASP A 701 -36.86 13.10 -8.08
C ASP A 701 -35.97 14.37 -8.12
N GLY A 702 -36.25 15.27 -9.06
CA GLY A 702 -35.51 16.51 -9.28
C GLY A 702 -35.90 17.67 -8.38
N ASN A 703 -37.02 17.59 -7.67
CA ASN A 703 -37.58 18.67 -6.85
C ASN A 703 -36.61 19.06 -5.72
N LEU A 704 -36.42 20.35 -5.51
CA LEU A 704 -35.48 20.88 -4.51
C LEU A 704 -36.20 21.18 -3.20
N ALA A 705 -35.51 20.90 -2.09
CA ALA A 705 -35.85 21.41 -0.76
C ALA A 705 -34.57 21.98 -0.11
N PRO A 706 -34.69 23.05 0.70
CA PRO A 706 -33.55 23.63 1.38
C PRO A 706 -33.10 22.75 2.55
N LEU A 707 -31.78 22.63 2.72
CA LEU A 707 -31.18 21.96 3.88
C LEU A 707 -31.31 22.84 5.15
N ASP A 708 -31.48 24.16 4.97
CA ASP A 708 -31.87 25.10 6.02
C ASP A 708 -33.27 25.67 5.75
N THR A 709 -34.22 25.30 6.59
CA THR A 709 -35.62 25.71 6.41
C THR A 709 -35.93 27.10 6.96
N THR A 710 -35.00 27.68 7.71
CA THR A 710 -35.20 28.98 8.38
C THR A 710 -34.60 30.11 7.54
N THR A 711 -33.35 29.95 7.07
CA THR A 711 -32.60 31.00 6.36
C THR A 711 -31.84 30.46 5.12
N PRO A 712 -32.54 29.84 4.13
CA PRO A 712 -31.93 29.09 3.01
C PRO A 712 -30.99 29.86 2.06
N ASN A 713 -30.84 31.19 2.24
CA ASN A 713 -29.97 32.05 1.43
C ASN A 713 -29.02 32.90 2.30
N ALA A 714 -28.84 32.59 3.58
CA ALA A 714 -27.88 33.26 4.46
C ALA A 714 -26.93 32.22 5.07
N PHE A 715 -25.66 32.56 5.21
CA PHE A 715 -24.69 31.70 5.88
C PHE A 715 -24.72 31.96 7.38
N ASP A 716 -25.58 31.23 8.10
CA ASP A 716 -25.72 31.35 9.55
C ASP A 716 -25.80 29.98 10.24
N ASN A 717 -26.18 29.94 11.52
CA ASN A 717 -26.23 28.73 12.34
C ASN A 717 -27.65 28.13 12.51
N ALA A 718 -28.63 28.53 11.68
CA ALA A 718 -29.99 28.00 11.73
C ALA A 718 -30.05 26.52 11.34
N TYR A 719 -29.19 26.06 10.43
CA TYR A 719 -28.96 24.64 10.15
C TYR A 719 -28.87 23.81 11.44
N TYR A 720 -28.03 24.21 12.40
CA TYR A 720 -27.90 23.47 13.67
C TYR A 720 -29.14 23.58 14.55
N ARG A 721 -29.85 24.73 14.57
CA ARG A 721 -31.16 24.86 15.25
C ARG A 721 -32.22 23.95 14.63
N ASN A 722 -32.18 23.74 13.32
CA ASN A 722 -33.02 22.78 12.62
C ASN A 722 -32.67 21.35 13.09
N LEU A 723 -31.39 20.98 13.19
CA LEU A 723 -30.97 19.67 13.73
C LEU A 723 -31.48 19.42 15.15
N LEU A 724 -31.35 20.41 16.05
CA LEU A 724 -31.90 20.36 17.42
C LEU A 724 -33.43 20.13 17.46
N SER A 725 -34.12 20.46 16.38
CA SER A 725 -35.57 20.35 16.23
C SER A 725 -36.01 19.12 15.42
N ASN A 726 -35.12 18.16 15.16
CA ASN A 726 -35.33 17.02 14.24
C ASN A 726 -35.70 17.43 12.80
N LYS A 727 -35.19 18.59 12.36
CA LYS A 727 -35.40 19.18 11.02
C LYS A 727 -34.13 19.21 10.15
N GLY A 728 -33.14 18.35 10.42
CA GLY A 728 -32.18 17.99 9.37
C GLY A 728 -32.93 17.45 8.15
N LEU A 729 -32.42 17.62 6.94
CA LEU A 729 -33.09 17.14 5.72
C LEU A 729 -32.54 15.79 5.26
N LEU A 730 -31.21 15.65 5.17
CA LEU A 730 -30.55 14.37 4.88
C LEU A 730 -30.48 13.48 6.14
N HIS A 731 -30.27 12.17 5.96
CA HIS A 731 -29.99 11.27 7.10
C HIS A 731 -28.68 11.64 7.76
N SER A 732 -27.61 11.75 6.95
CA SER A 732 -26.29 12.21 7.37
C SER A 732 -26.27 13.57 8.09
N ASP A 733 -27.25 14.45 7.85
CA ASP A 733 -27.40 15.71 8.58
C ASP A 733 -27.95 15.47 10.00
N GLN A 734 -29.03 14.71 10.11
CA GLN A 734 -29.67 14.45 11.40
C GLN A 734 -28.81 13.57 12.30
N GLU A 735 -27.99 12.69 11.73
CA GLU A 735 -27.01 11.88 12.44
C GLU A 735 -25.96 12.70 13.21
N LEU A 736 -25.71 13.96 12.83
CA LEU A 736 -24.86 14.86 13.63
C LEU A 736 -25.48 15.23 14.99
N PHE A 737 -26.79 15.05 15.15
CA PHE A 737 -27.55 15.31 16.37
C PHE A 737 -28.58 14.19 16.62
N SER A 738 -28.08 13.09 17.18
CA SER A 738 -28.81 11.82 17.35
C SER A 738 -28.45 11.13 18.67
N ASN A 739 -28.15 11.92 19.72
CA ASN A 739 -27.52 11.47 20.98
C ASN A 739 -26.10 10.89 20.76
N GLY A 740 -25.36 11.46 19.80
CA GLY A 740 -24.04 11.01 19.38
C GLY A 740 -22.90 11.84 19.97
N SER A 741 -21.66 11.49 19.61
CA SER A 741 -20.45 12.20 20.05
C SER A 741 -20.35 13.65 19.56
N THR A 742 -21.12 14.02 18.52
CA THR A 742 -21.17 15.37 17.92
C THR A 742 -22.21 16.29 18.54
N ASP A 743 -23.12 15.78 19.37
CA ASP A 743 -24.26 16.52 19.93
C ASP A 743 -23.85 17.83 20.62
N ASN A 744 -22.77 17.79 21.42
CA ASN A 744 -22.27 18.97 22.15
C ASN A 744 -21.74 20.06 21.20
N THR A 745 -21.10 19.66 20.10
CA THR A 745 -20.64 20.57 19.05
C THR A 745 -21.83 21.21 18.33
N VAL A 746 -22.88 20.44 18.02
CA VAL A 746 -24.11 20.95 17.41
C VAL A 746 -24.83 21.94 18.35
N ARG A 747 -24.96 21.64 19.65
CA ARG A 747 -25.54 22.55 20.66
C ARG A 747 -24.72 23.85 20.78
N SER A 748 -23.39 23.76 20.75
CA SER A 748 -22.48 24.92 20.75
C SER A 748 -22.67 25.79 19.52
N PHE A 749 -22.69 25.20 18.32
CA PHE A 749 -22.87 25.94 17.07
C PHE A 749 -24.28 26.51 16.91
N ALA A 750 -25.33 25.80 17.34
CA ALA A 750 -26.70 26.30 17.35
C ALA A 750 -26.91 27.53 18.26
N SER A 751 -26.18 27.58 19.39
CA SER A 751 -26.24 28.69 20.35
C SER A 751 -25.27 29.85 20.03
N SER A 752 -24.16 29.59 19.34
CA SER A 752 -23.16 30.61 19.01
C SER A 752 -22.76 30.59 17.53
N ALA A 753 -23.29 31.56 16.77
CA ALA A 753 -22.91 31.79 15.37
C ALA A 753 -21.42 32.15 15.24
N ALA A 754 -20.82 32.78 16.25
CA ALA A 754 -19.39 33.08 16.28
C ALA A 754 -18.54 31.82 16.45
N ALA A 755 -18.96 30.87 17.31
CA ALA A 755 -18.27 29.60 17.48
C ALA A 755 -18.34 28.74 16.21
N PHE A 756 -19.52 28.69 15.58
CA PHE A 756 -19.68 28.08 14.26
C PHE A 756 -18.77 28.73 13.22
N GLY A 757 -18.81 30.06 13.08
CA GLY A 757 -18.03 30.78 12.07
C GLY A 757 -16.51 30.57 12.21
N ALA A 758 -15.99 30.58 13.44
CA ALA A 758 -14.57 30.32 13.71
C ALA A 758 -14.16 28.87 13.42
N ALA A 759 -15.00 27.90 13.79
CA ALA A 759 -14.77 26.49 13.47
C ALA A 759 -14.85 26.23 11.96
N PHE A 760 -15.83 26.83 11.27
CA PHE A 760 -15.99 26.73 9.82
C PHE A 760 -14.79 27.30 9.07
N ALA A 761 -14.36 28.52 9.43
CA ALA A 761 -13.14 29.13 8.88
C ALA A 761 -11.91 28.22 9.04
N THR A 762 -11.74 27.63 10.23
CA THR A 762 -10.64 26.70 10.52
C THR A 762 -10.73 25.43 9.69
N ALA A 763 -11.91 24.82 9.59
CA ALA A 763 -12.14 23.60 8.84
C ALA A 763 -12.01 23.81 7.32
N MET A 764 -12.41 24.96 6.79
CA MET A 764 -12.20 25.35 5.39
C MET A 764 -10.71 25.49 5.05
N VAL A 765 -9.89 26.05 5.95
CA VAL A 765 -8.43 26.11 5.75
C VAL A 765 -7.80 24.71 5.77
N LYS A 766 -8.26 23.82 6.67
CA LYS A 766 -7.81 22.41 6.67
C LYS A 766 -8.21 21.69 5.38
N MET A 767 -9.47 21.84 4.96
CA MET A 767 -10.01 21.21 3.75
C MET A 767 -9.28 21.68 2.50
N GLY A 768 -9.10 23.00 2.32
CA GLY A 768 -8.37 23.58 1.18
C GLY A 768 -6.87 23.22 1.11
N ASN A 769 -6.36 22.52 2.13
CA ASN A 769 -4.98 22.05 2.23
C ASN A 769 -4.89 20.50 2.21
N ILE A 770 -5.93 19.79 1.76
CA ILE A 770 -5.88 18.34 1.50
C ILE A 770 -5.05 18.09 0.23
N SER A 771 -3.75 17.85 0.42
CA SER A 771 -2.79 17.48 -0.64
C SER A 771 -2.79 18.36 -1.91
N PRO A 772 -2.77 19.71 -1.81
CA PRO A 772 -2.72 20.59 -2.98
C PRO A 772 -1.40 20.44 -3.74
N LEU A 773 -1.45 20.49 -5.08
CA LEU A 773 -0.25 20.61 -5.91
C LEU A 773 0.42 21.97 -5.67
N THR A 774 1.73 22.00 -5.48
CA THR A 774 2.54 23.23 -5.35
C THR A 774 3.83 23.15 -6.18
N GLY A 775 4.58 24.25 -6.29
CA GLY A 775 5.89 24.25 -6.94
C GLY A 775 5.86 23.80 -8.40
N THR A 776 6.40 22.60 -8.67
CA THR A 776 6.48 21.94 -9.99
C THR A 776 5.53 20.74 -10.13
N GLN A 777 4.66 20.46 -9.15
CA GLN A 777 3.80 19.27 -9.13
C GLN A 777 2.61 19.34 -10.11
N GLY A 778 2.28 20.53 -10.59
CA GLY A 778 1.23 20.79 -11.58
C GLY A 778 1.57 21.99 -12.47
N GLN A 779 0.59 22.46 -13.25
CA GLN A 779 0.74 23.61 -14.16
C GLN A 779 -0.04 24.84 -13.68
N ILE A 780 -0.03 25.94 -14.43
CA ILE A 780 -1.13 26.91 -14.41
C ILE A 780 -1.82 26.79 -15.77
N ARG A 781 -3.07 26.33 -15.78
CA ARG A 781 -3.84 26.20 -17.02
C ARG A 781 -4.18 27.58 -17.57
N LEU A 782 -4.27 27.71 -18.89
CA LEU A 782 -4.90 28.88 -19.54
C LEU A 782 -6.43 28.83 -19.43
N ILE A 783 -7.01 27.64 -19.63
CA ILE A 783 -8.45 27.38 -19.62
C ILE A 783 -8.70 26.30 -18.56
N CYS A 784 -9.56 26.53 -17.57
CA CYS A 784 -9.67 25.61 -16.44
C CYS A 784 -10.20 24.22 -16.82
N SER A 785 -10.95 24.11 -17.91
CA SER A 785 -11.43 22.84 -18.45
C SER A 785 -10.44 22.04 -19.29
N ALA A 786 -9.24 22.58 -19.60
CA ALA A 786 -8.27 21.95 -20.50
C ALA A 786 -6.81 22.03 -19.99
N VAL A 787 -5.99 21.04 -20.36
CA VAL A 787 -4.56 21.02 -20.02
C VAL A 787 -3.73 21.79 -21.07
N ASN A 788 -2.66 22.47 -20.67
CA ASN A 788 -1.79 23.15 -21.63
C ASN A 788 -1.00 22.12 -22.47
N SER A 789 -0.86 22.36 -23.77
CA SER A 789 -0.06 21.50 -24.66
C SER A 789 1.44 21.79 -24.53
N LEU A 790 2.30 20.76 -24.59
CA LEU A 790 3.77 20.87 -24.44
C LEU A 790 4.48 21.73 -25.51
N ALA A 791 3.79 22.18 -26.55
CA ALA A 791 4.38 22.84 -27.73
C ALA A 791 4.86 24.30 -27.52
N MET A 792 4.80 24.86 -26.31
CA MET A 792 5.12 26.29 -26.05
C MET A 792 6.24 26.56 -25.04
N ALA A 793 6.99 25.54 -24.59
CA ALA A 793 8.04 25.69 -23.58
C ALA A 793 9.48 25.73 -24.13
N SER A 794 9.69 26.32 -25.33
CA SER A 794 11.01 26.43 -25.97
C SER A 794 11.49 27.88 -26.08
N ALA A 795 11.72 28.51 -24.93
CA ALA A 795 12.52 29.72 -24.75
C ALA A 795 12.92 29.87 -23.26
N ILE A 796 14.01 30.59 -22.97
CA ILE A 796 14.41 31.14 -21.64
C ILE A 796 15.27 30.24 -20.70
N CYS A 797 15.33 28.91 -20.84
CA CYS A 797 16.07 28.05 -19.86
C CYS A 797 17.58 27.81 -20.10
N ILE A 798 18.31 28.73 -20.75
CA ILE A 798 19.79 28.65 -20.91
C ILE A 798 20.44 29.82 -20.15
N SER A 799 20.56 29.77 -18.80
CA SER A 799 21.29 30.80 -18.02
C SER A 799 21.72 30.48 -16.57
N LEU A 800 21.08 29.59 -15.80
CA LEU A 800 21.35 29.46 -14.34
C LEU A 800 21.46 28.00 -13.84
N LEU A 801 22.68 27.47 -13.65
CA LEU A 801 22.85 26.08 -13.16
C LEU A 801 24.17 25.72 -12.42
N VAL A 802 24.86 26.66 -11.76
CA VAL A 802 26.27 26.41 -11.31
C VAL A 802 26.61 26.64 -9.82
N VAL A 803 25.81 27.32 -8.98
CA VAL A 803 26.38 27.96 -7.75
C VAL A 803 26.10 27.31 -6.37
N VAL A 804 25.11 26.42 -6.17
CA VAL A 804 24.72 26.00 -4.77
C VAL A 804 24.81 24.50 -4.48
N ALA A 805 26.04 24.03 -4.31
CA ALA A 805 26.45 22.95 -3.39
C ALA A 805 27.89 23.27 -2.96
N LEU A 806 28.22 23.55 -1.69
CA LEU A 806 28.24 22.60 -0.57
C LEU A 806 28.30 23.35 0.78
N ALA A 807 27.50 22.93 1.77
CA ALA A 807 27.80 22.91 3.22
C ALA A 807 26.53 22.61 4.03
N SER A 808 26.43 21.73 5.04
CA SER A 808 27.08 20.46 5.40
C SER A 808 26.51 20.06 6.76
N ALA A 809 25.65 19.05 6.83
CA ALA A 809 25.32 18.33 8.06
C ALA A 809 24.93 16.88 7.71
N ALA A 810 25.89 15.96 7.81
CA ALA A 810 25.75 14.59 7.33
C ALA A 810 25.59 13.60 8.50
N SER A 811 24.46 12.88 8.57
CA SER A 811 24.34 11.70 9.44
C SER A 811 24.86 10.48 8.69
N ALA A 812 25.85 9.77 9.26
CA ALA A 812 26.48 8.62 8.60
C ALA A 812 25.47 7.50 8.33
N GLN A 813 25.43 7.03 7.07
CA GLN A 813 24.67 5.86 6.62
C GLN A 813 25.65 4.79 6.14
N LEU A 814 25.38 3.52 6.47
CA LEU A 814 26.19 2.42 5.94
C LEU A 814 26.10 2.38 4.40
N SER A 815 27.24 2.29 3.72
CA SER A 815 27.33 2.27 2.26
C SER A 815 28.34 1.23 1.79
N ALA A 816 28.05 0.53 0.69
CA ALA A 816 29.05 -0.33 0.03
C ALA A 816 30.29 0.46 -0.44
N THR A 817 30.15 1.77 -0.62
CA THR A 817 31.19 2.71 -1.04
C THR A 817 31.73 3.57 0.10
N PHE A 818 31.49 3.21 1.37
CA PHE A 818 31.76 4.10 2.52
C PHE A 818 33.23 4.48 2.65
N TYR A 819 34.14 3.56 2.28
CA TYR A 819 35.58 3.78 2.30
C TYR A 819 36.18 4.20 0.94
N ASP A 820 35.40 4.27 -0.14
CA ASP A 820 35.92 4.52 -1.50
C ASP A 820 36.64 5.88 -1.65
N THR A 821 36.34 6.83 -0.77
CA THR A 821 37.01 8.16 -0.71
C THR A 821 37.94 8.28 0.50
N SER A 822 37.53 7.79 1.67
CA SER A 822 38.28 7.95 2.94
C SER A 822 39.40 6.93 3.14
N CYS A 823 39.25 5.72 2.61
CA CYS A 823 40.30 4.72 2.53
C CYS A 823 40.17 3.86 1.25
N PRO A 824 40.51 4.40 0.06
CA PRO A 824 40.26 3.74 -1.22
C PRO A 824 40.93 2.35 -1.37
N ARG A 825 41.95 2.08 -0.56
CA ARG A 825 42.70 0.80 -0.55
C ARG A 825 42.12 -0.25 0.40
N ALA A 826 41.19 0.10 1.31
CA ALA A 826 40.66 -0.81 2.34
C ALA A 826 40.22 -2.16 1.76
N MET A 827 39.32 -2.15 0.77
CA MET A 827 38.77 -3.38 0.18
C MET A 827 39.85 -4.24 -0.49
N SER A 828 40.87 -3.63 -1.10
CA SER A 828 41.99 -4.38 -1.69
C SER A 828 42.87 -5.04 -0.63
N ILE A 829 43.13 -4.36 0.49
CA ILE A 829 43.96 -4.86 1.59
C ILE A 829 43.25 -6.04 2.29
N ILE A 830 41.97 -5.88 2.64
CA ILE A 830 41.18 -6.96 3.27
C ILE A 830 41.15 -8.17 2.34
N LYS A 831 40.77 -7.99 1.07
CA LYS A 831 40.70 -9.08 0.09
C LYS A 831 42.03 -9.81 -0.07
N SER A 832 43.15 -9.09 -0.21
CA SER A 832 44.47 -9.70 -0.36
C SER A 832 44.90 -10.51 0.88
N ALA A 833 44.73 -9.95 2.08
CA ALA A 833 45.09 -10.62 3.32
C ALA A 833 44.21 -11.83 3.64
N VAL A 834 42.89 -11.74 3.41
CA VAL A 834 41.96 -12.87 3.52
C VAL A 834 42.31 -13.97 2.51
N THR A 835 42.57 -13.60 1.26
CA THR A 835 42.99 -14.56 0.22
C THR A 835 44.30 -15.26 0.61
N ALA A 836 45.28 -14.53 1.15
CA ALA A 836 46.53 -15.12 1.63
C ALA A 836 46.31 -16.07 2.82
N ALA A 837 45.47 -15.70 3.78
CA ALA A 837 45.14 -16.53 4.93
C ALA A 837 44.39 -17.82 4.54
N VAL A 838 43.42 -17.74 3.62
CA VAL A 838 42.69 -18.90 3.08
C VAL A 838 43.59 -19.78 2.21
N ASN A 839 44.51 -19.21 1.43
CA ASN A 839 45.47 -20.00 0.65
C ASN A 839 46.51 -20.71 1.54
N SER A 840 46.90 -20.09 2.67
CA SER A 840 47.82 -20.72 3.64
C SER A 840 47.12 -21.78 4.49
N GLU A 841 45.85 -21.59 4.84
CA GLU A 841 45.00 -22.60 5.47
C GLU A 841 43.54 -22.46 4.98
N PRO A 842 43.03 -23.36 4.11
CA PRO A 842 41.66 -23.24 3.59
C PRO A 842 40.57 -23.23 4.68
N ARG A 843 40.83 -23.90 5.81
CA ARG A 843 39.94 -23.91 6.98
C ARG A 843 39.79 -22.54 7.64
N MET A 844 40.66 -21.58 7.33
CA MET A 844 40.57 -20.20 7.82
C MET A 844 39.36 -19.48 7.25
N GLY A 845 38.93 -19.77 6.01
CA GLY A 845 37.77 -19.12 5.41
C GLY A 845 36.46 -19.44 6.15
N ALA A 846 36.27 -20.71 6.51
CA ALA A 846 35.18 -21.13 7.40
C ALA A 846 35.29 -20.53 8.81
N SER A 847 36.51 -20.25 9.28
CA SER A 847 36.75 -19.68 10.61
C SER A 847 36.41 -18.20 10.68
N LEU A 848 36.78 -17.42 9.65
CA LEU A 848 36.43 -16.01 9.52
C LEU A 848 34.92 -15.81 9.32
N LEU A 849 34.27 -16.69 8.56
CA LEU A 849 32.81 -16.72 8.44
C LEU A 849 32.13 -17.03 9.78
N ARG A 850 32.64 -18.02 10.53
CA ARG A 850 32.15 -18.35 11.88
C ARG A 850 32.41 -17.21 12.89
N LEU A 851 33.57 -16.57 12.83
CA LEU A 851 33.92 -15.43 13.68
C LEU A 851 32.96 -14.26 13.44
N HIS A 852 32.64 -13.95 12.18
CA HIS A 852 31.59 -12.99 11.84
C HIS A 852 30.20 -13.43 12.31
N PHE A 853 29.82 -14.71 12.14
CA PHE A 853 28.53 -15.20 12.62
C PHE A 853 28.36 -15.05 14.14
N HIS A 854 29.40 -15.37 14.92
CA HIS A 854 29.36 -15.23 16.38
C HIS A 854 29.38 -13.76 16.84
N ASP A 855 30.06 -12.87 16.11
CA ASP A 855 29.98 -11.42 16.33
C ASP A 855 28.61 -10.82 15.98
N CYS A 856 27.97 -11.30 14.90
CA CYS A 856 26.78 -10.67 14.34
C CYS A 856 25.46 -10.91 15.07
N PHE A 857 25.53 -11.28 16.35
CA PHE A 857 24.44 -11.11 17.29
C PHE A 857 24.44 -9.69 17.91
N GLY A 858 25.57 -8.98 17.85
CA GLY A 858 25.71 -7.51 17.98
C GLY A 858 26.21 -6.78 16.71
N CYS A 859 27.03 -7.45 15.88
CA CYS A 859 27.67 -6.95 14.65
C CYS A 859 28.60 -5.73 14.84
N ASP A 860 29.27 -5.62 15.99
CA ASP A 860 30.06 -4.47 16.42
C ASP A 860 31.52 -4.83 16.78
N ALA A 861 32.04 -6.00 16.38
CA ALA A 861 33.39 -6.45 16.72
C ALA A 861 33.66 -6.64 18.23
N SER A 862 32.62 -6.71 19.07
CA SER A 862 32.75 -6.98 20.51
C SER A 862 33.49 -8.30 20.80
N VAL A 863 33.34 -9.30 19.94
CA VAL A 863 34.01 -10.61 20.06
C VAL A 863 35.53 -10.53 19.90
N LEU A 864 36.05 -9.44 19.30
CA LEU A 864 37.48 -9.21 19.12
C LEU A 864 38.15 -8.54 20.33
N LEU A 865 37.36 -8.06 21.30
CA LEU A 865 37.88 -7.49 22.54
C LEU A 865 38.23 -8.61 23.53
N SER A 866 39.47 -8.60 24.03
CA SER A 866 39.98 -9.63 24.93
C SER A 866 39.19 -9.72 26.24
N GLY A 867 38.63 -10.90 26.55
CA GLY A 867 37.93 -11.21 27.80
C GLY A 867 36.52 -11.75 27.61
N ASN A 868 35.62 -11.36 28.52
CA ASN A 868 34.26 -11.88 28.75
C ASN A 868 33.53 -12.55 27.57
N GLU A 869 33.45 -11.90 26.41
CA GLU A 869 32.72 -12.42 25.25
C GLU A 869 33.50 -13.44 24.44
N GLN A 870 34.80 -13.19 24.22
CA GLN A 870 35.72 -14.13 23.58
C GLN A 870 35.84 -15.42 24.42
N ASP A 871 35.80 -15.29 25.75
CA ASP A 871 35.84 -16.37 26.73
C ASP A 871 34.46 -17.00 27.07
N ALA A 872 33.36 -16.51 26.47
CA ALA A 872 32.02 -17.05 26.72
C ALA A 872 31.88 -18.48 26.16
N ALA A 873 31.08 -19.35 26.81
CA ALA A 873 31.02 -20.78 26.46
C ALA A 873 30.71 -21.13 24.98
N PRO A 874 29.92 -20.36 24.21
CA PRO A 874 29.74 -20.60 22.77
C PRO A 874 30.97 -20.24 21.90
N ASN A 875 31.82 -19.34 22.41
CA ASN A 875 32.93 -18.72 21.68
C ASN A 875 34.29 -19.34 22.07
N LYS A 876 34.46 -19.63 23.36
CA LYS A 876 35.65 -20.21 23.97
C LYS A 876 36.05 -21.51 23.28
N ASP A 877 37.32 -21.60 22.89
CA ASP A 877 37.94 -22.71 22.15
C ASP A 877 37.26 -23.07 20.80
N SER A 878 36.22 -22.32 20.39
CA SER A 878 35.37 -22.56 19.21
C SER A 878 35.61 -21.55 18.09
N LEU A 879 36.17 -20.39 18.42
CA LEU A 879 36.52 -19.31 17.50
C LEU A 879 38.03 -19.22 17.25
N ARG A 880 38.41 -18.90 16.01
CA ARG A 880 39.78 -18.59 15.59
C ARG A 880 39.76 -17.65 14.39
N GLY A 881 40.89 -17.04 14.09
CA GLY A 881 41.04 -16.05 13.02
C GLY A 881 41.27 -14.61 13.51
N PHE A 882 41.24 -14.37 14.83
CA PHE A 882 41.56 -13.08 15.46
C PHE A 882 42.84 -12.44 14.87
N GLY A 883 43.96 -13.16 14.88
CA GLY A 883 45.23 -12.67 14.32
C GLY A 883 45.22 -12.37 12.82
N VAL A 884 44.26 -12.89 12.04
CA VAL A 884 44.07 -12.49 10.63
C VAL A 884 43.38 -11.13 10.57
N ILE A 885 42.37 -10.90 11.41
CA ILE A 885 41.70 -9.59 11.55
C ILE A 885 42.69 -8.54 12.08
N ASP A 886 43.49 -8.85 13.09
CA ASP A 886 44.54 -7.97 13.63
C ASP A 886 45.59 -7.62 12.56
N ASN A 887 45.99 -8.59 11.74
CA ASN A 887 46.91 -8.37 10.63
C ASN A 887 46.30 -7.46 9.55
N ILE A 888 45.03 -7.68 9.18
CA ILE A 888 44.31 -6.81 8.24
C ILE A 888 44.20 -5.40 8.80
N LYS A 889 43.81 -5.25 10.07
CA LYS A 889 43.72 -3.97 10.77
C LYS A 889 45.08 -3.26 10.74
N THR A 890 46.16 -3.93 11.10
CA THR A 890 47.54 -3.40 11.04
C THR A 890 47.91 -2.91 9.65
N GLN A 891 47.59 -3.66 8.58
CA GLN A 891 47.85 -3.25 7.20
C GLN A 891 47.01 -2.05 6.76
N ILE A 892 45.77 -1.92 7.23
CA ILE A 892 44.90 -0.79 6.93
C ILE A 892 45.36 0.47 7.69
N GLU A 893 45.70 0.36 8.98
CA GLU A 893 46.16 1.50 9.78
C GLU A 893 47.44 2.14 9.21
N ALA A 894 48.33 1.34 8.60
CA ALA A 894 49.51 1.83 7.88
C ALA A 894 49.20 2.65 6.60
N VAL A 895 47.96 2.63 6.11
CA VAL A 895 47.51 3.31 4.89
C VAL A 895 46.41 4.34 5.16
N CYS A 896 45.58 4.11 6.18
CA CYS A 896 44.36 4.85 6.50
C CYS A 896 44.10 4.87 8.02
N ASN A 897 44.97 5.56 8.75
CA ASN A 897 44.94 5.68 10.22
C ASN A 897 43.53 6.01 10.76
N GLN A 898 43.04 5.21 11.70
CA GLN A 898 41.76 5.29 12.40
C GLN A 898 40.50 5.38 11.51
N THR A 899 40.60 4.98 10.24
CA THR A 899 39.50 5.17 9.28
C THR A 899 38.53 3.99 9.22
N VAL A 900 39.02 2.75 9.26
CA VAL A 900 38.22 1.53 9.02
C VAL A 900 37.99 0.77 10.32
N SER A 901 36.74 0.39 10.62
CA SER A 901 36.40 -0.37 11.83
C SER A 901 36.76 -1.85 11.70
N CYS A 902 37.06 -2.50 12.82
CA CYS A 902 37.20 -3.95 12.91
C CYS A 902 35.88 -4.68 12.58
N ALA A 903 34.72 -4.11 12.92
CA ALA A 903 33.40 -4.65 12.58
C ALA A 903 33.16 -4.75 11.05
N ASP A 904 33.60 -3.73 10.30
CA ASP A 904 33.57 -3.79 8.83
C ASP A 904 34.63 -4.72 8.26
N ILE A 905 35.85 -4.74 8.83
CA ILE A 905 36.90 -5.69 8.43
C ILE A 905 36.39 -7.13 8.58
N LEU A 906 35.72 -7.45 9.71
CA LEU A 906 35.18 -8.77 9.99
C LEU A 906 34.08 -9.17 8.98
N THR A 907 33.15 -8.25 8.70
CA THR A 907 32.06 -8.47 7.73
C THR A 907 32.61 -8.67 6.30
N VAL A 908 33.60 -7.87 5.90
CA VAL A 908 34.25 -8.00 4.59
C VAL A 908 35.10 -9.27 4.52
N ALA A 909 35.78 -9.64 5.60
CA ALA A 909 36.57 -10.85 5.68
C ALA A 909 35.71 -12.11 5.56
N ALA A 910 34.50 -12.12 6.12
CA ALA A 910 33.54 -13.20 5.91
C ALA A 910 33.11 -13.34 4.44
N ARG A 911 32.80 -12.22 3.77
CA ARG A 911 32.52 -12.21 2.31
C ARG A 911 33.69 -12.74 1.51
N ASP A 912 34.88 -12.15 1.70
CA ASP A 912 36.05 -12.49 0.90
C ASP A 912 36.56 -13.90 1.19
N SER A 913 36.25 -14.46 2.37
CA SER A 913 36.48 -15.87 2.69
C SER A 913 35.57 -16.81 1.90
N VAL A 914 34.28 -16.49 1.76
CA VAL A 914 33.36 -17.27 0.92
C VAL A 914 33.79 -17.22 -0.54
N VAL A 915 34.17 -16.03 -1.04
CA VAL A 915 34.69 -15.85 -2.40
C VAL A 915 35.99 -16.62 -2.64
N ALA A 916 36.93 -16.59 -1.68
CA ALA A 916 38.20 -17.33 -1.79
C ALA A 916 38.01 -18.86 -1.77
N LEU A 917 36.92 -19.36 -1.17
CA LEU A 917 36.52 -20.76 -1.20
C LEU A 917 35.63 -21.12 -2.41
N GLY A 918 35.46 -20.22 -3.39
CA GLY A 918 34.69 -20.46 -4.61
C GLY A 918 33.18 -20.20 -4.50
N GLY A 919 32.73 -19.61 -3.40
CA GLY A 919 31.34 -19.20 -3.18
C GLY A 919 30.98 -17.82 -3.78
N PRO A 920 29.70 -17.42 -3.70
CA PRO A 920 29.23 -16.16 -4.26
C PRO A 920 29.77 -14.94 -3.49
N SER A 921 29.88 -13.81 -4.20
CA SER A 921 30.17 -12.50 -3.61
C SER A 921 28.90 -11.67 -3.45
N TRP A 922 28.82 -10.84 -2.42
CA TRP A 922 27.71 -9.93 -2.18
C TRP A 922 28.17 -8.52 -1.79
N SER A 923 27.29 -7.54 -1.95
CA SER A 923 27.55 -6.18 -1.48
C SER A 923 27.49 -6.14 0.04
N VAL A 924 28.58 -5.70 0.68
CA VAL A 924 28.64 -5.46 2.13
C VAL A 924 28.46 -3.96 2.35
N PRO A 925 27.40 -3.49 3.03
CA PRO A 925 27.32 -2.12 3.52
C PRO A 925 28.40 -1.91 4.59
N LEU A 926 29.14 -0.81 4.52
CA LEU A 926 30.30 -0.47 5.37
C LEU A 926 30.06 0.86 6.10
N GLY A 927 30.78 1.10 7.19
CA GLY A 927 30.63 2.22 8.11
C GLY A 927 30.18 1.83 9.51
N ARG A 928 30.28 0.54 9.89
CA ARG A 928 30.05 0.08 11.26
C ARG A 928 31.10 0.72 12.18
N ARG A 929 30.81 0.76 13.47
CA ARG A 929 31.73 1.23 14.50
C ARG A 929 32.03 0.08 15.45
N ASP A 930 33.26 0.05 15.92
CA ASP A 930 33.70 -0.96 16.88
C ASP A 930 33.07 -0.70 18.24
N SER A 931 32.71 -1.79 18.93
CA SER A 931 32.19 -1.76 20.29
C SER A 931 33.25 -1.26 21.26
N THR A 932 32.79 -0.66 22.35
CA THR A 932 33.66 -0.23 23.46
C THR A 932 33.65 -1.20 24.63
N GLY A 933 32.99 -2.36 24.51
CA GLY A 933 32.94 -3.39 25.55
C GLY A 933 32.51 -4.76 25.02
N ALA A 934 32.75 -5.80 25.82
CA ALA A 934 32.46 -7.20 25.50
C ALA A 934 31.51 -7.81 26.54
N SER A 935 30.54 -8.61 26.12
CA SER A 935 29.52 -9.20 27.01
C SER A 935 29.39 -10.72 26.90
N ALA A 936 29.86 -11.42 27.94
CA ALA A 936 29.63 -12.86 28.11
C ALA A 936 28.14 -13.22 28.15
N ALA A 937 27.32 -12.34 28.76
CA ALA A 937 25.89 -12.58 28.94
C ALA A 937 25.13 -12.52 27.61
N LEU A 938 25.50 -11.61 26.70
CA LEU A 938 24.89 -11.54 25.36
C LEU A 938 25.26 -12.77 24.53
N ALA A 939 26.54 -13.18 24.52
CA ALA A 939 26.94 -14.41 23.84
C ALA A 939 26.16 -15.64 24.34
N LEU A 940 25.86 -15.72 25.64
CA LEU A 940 25.09 -16.81 26.24
C LEU A 940 23.57 -16.75 26.00
N SER A 941 22.97 -15.57 25.79
CA SER A 941 21.54 -15.42 25.52
C SER A 941 21.16 -15.61 24.05
N ASP A 942 22.10 -15.29 23.15
CA ASP A 942 21.82 -15.07 21.74
C ASP A 942 22.34 -16.17 20.82
N LEU A 943 23.42 -16.85 21.18
CA LEU A 943 23.95 -17.99 20.42
C LEU A 943 23.40 -19.32 20.95
N PRO A 944 22.77 -20.16 20.11
CA PRO A 944 22.33 -21.50 20.53
C PRO A 944 23.54 -22.37 20.90
N PRO A 945 23.43 -23.24 21.93
CA PRO A 945 24.50 -24.17 22.28
C PRO A 945 24.77 -25.17 21.15
N PHE A 946 25.97 -25.72 21.09
CA PHE A 946 26.34 -26.73 20.08
C PHE A 946 25.55 -28.05 20.19
N THR A 947 24.74 -28.21 21.25
CA THR A 947 23.81 -29.32 21.47
C THR A 947 22.36 -29.00 21.12
N ALA A 948 22.07 -27.80 20.57
CA ALA A 948 20.71 -27.35 20.31
C ALA A 948 19.95 -28.27 19.34
N SER A 949 18.72 -28.63 19.71
CA SER A 949 17.77 -29.32 18.86
C SER A 949 17.30 -28.45 17.70
N LEU A 950 16.69 -29.07 16.69
CA LEU A 950 16.10 -28.35 15.55
C LEU A 950 15.09 -27.28 16.01
N GLN A 951 14.30 -27.54 17.05
CA GLN A 951 13.34 -26.57 17.56
C GLN A 951 14.04 -25.39 18.24
N GLU A 952 15.07 -25.64 19.06
CA GLU A 952 15.86 -24.56 19.68
C GLU A 952 16.61 -23.70 18.65
N LEU A 953 17.04 -24.30 17.53
CA LEU A 953 17.60 -23.56 16.38
C LEU A 953 16.53 -22.73 15.68
N VAL A 954 15.35 -23.29 15.40
CA VAL A 954 14.21 -22.57 14.83
C VAL A 954 13.81 -21.39 15.73
N ASP A 955 13.74 -21.60 17.05
CA ASP A 955 13.40 -20.56 18.02
C ASP A 955 14.49 -19.47 18.12
N ALA A 956 15.77 -19.85 18.04
CA ALA A 956 16.89 -18.91 17.99
C ALA A 956 16.87 -18.04 16.71
N PHE A 957 16.57 -18.63 15.56
CA PHE A 957 16.42 -17.88 14.30
C PHE A 957 15.13 -17.04 14.26
N ALA A 958 14.03 -17.54 14.81
CA ALA A 958 12.77 -16.79 14.92
C ALA A 958 12.91 -15.55 15.82
N LYS A 959 13.68 -15.61 16.92
CA LYS A 959 14.05 -14.45 17.74
C LYS A 959 14.81 -13.36 16.97
N LYS A 960 15.43 -13.70 15.84
CA LYS A 960 16.09 -12.74 14.92
C LYS A 960 15.24 -12.40 13.68
N GLY A 961 13.94 -12.70 13.72
CA GLY A 961 12.98 -12.33 12.66
C GLY A 961 12.95 -13.28 11.46
N LEU A 962 13.55 -14.47 11.58
CA LEU A 962 13.57 -15.48 10.51
C LEU A 962 12.50 -16.54 10.80
N SER A 963 11.28 -16.33 10.29
CA SER A 963 10.09 -17.15 10.55
C SER A 963 9.66 -17.98 9.34
N ALA A 964 8.85 -19.03 9.56
CA ALA A 964 8.62 -20.04 8.53
C ALA A 964 7.58 -19.67 7.44
N ASN A 965 7.96 -19.66 6.16
CA ASN A 965 7.10 -19.30 5.02
C ASN A 965 6.08 -20.38 4.62
N CYS A 966 6.35 -21.68 4.80
CA CYS A 966 5.38 -22.74 4.49
C CYS A 966 5.33 -23.80 5.60
N PRO A 967 4.64 -23.54 6.73
CA PRO A 967 4.54 -24.47 7.85
C PRO A 967 3.81 -25.78 7.52
N ARG A 968 4.04 -26.84 8.31
CA ARG A 968 3.43 -28.18 8.15
C ARG A 968 1.90 -28.19 8.19
N THR A 969 1.25 -27.21 8.82
CA THR A 969 -0.20 -27.22 9.11
C THR A 969 -0.91 -25.90 8.84
N SER A 970 -0.21 -24.88 8.33
CA SER A 970 -0.77 -23.54 8.12
C SER A 970 -0.07 -22.81 6.96
N GLY A 971 -0.49 -21.58 6.67
CA GLY A 971 0.13 -20.74 5.64
C GLY A 971 -0.17 -21.16 4.19
N ASP A 972 -1.30 -21.80 3.92
CA ASP A 972 -1.66 -22.34 2.58
C ASP A 972 -1.45 -21.35 1.42
N MET A 973 -1.79 -20.08 1.66
CA MET A 973 -1.73 -18.99 0.67
C MET A 973 -0.34 -18.35 0.53
N ASN A 974 0.62 -18.71 1.41
CA ASN A 974 1.96 -18.14 1.40
C ASN A 974 2.68 -18.50 0.10
N LEU A 975 3.40 -17.54 -0.48
CA LEU A 975 4.01 -17.69 -1.79
C LEU A 975 5.49 -18.02 -1.67
N ALA A 976 5.96 -18.93 -2.50
CA ALA A 976 7.38 -19.16 -2.72
C ALA A 976 7.69 -19.13 -4.23
N PRO A 977 8.84 -18.59 -4.63
CA PRO A 977 9.26 -18.61 -6.03
C PRO A 977 9.56 -20.05 -6.47
N LEU A 978 9.12 -20.39 -7.67
CA LEU A 978 9.44 -21.67 -8.32
C LEU A 978 10.89 -21.71 -8.81
N ASP A 979 11.50 -20.53 -8.99
CA ASP A 979 12.92 -20.34 -9.24
C ASP A 979 13.54 -19.46 -8.14
N THR A 980 14.27 -20.06 -7.21
CA THR A 980 14.96 -19.29 -6.15
C THR A 980 16.20 -18.56 -6.61
N THR A 981 16.69 -18.86 -7.82
CA THR A 981 17.94 -18.29 -8.34
C THR A 981 17.64 -16.96 -9.02
N THR A 982 16.57 -16.89 -9.82
CA THR A 982 16.22 -15.72 -10.65
C THR A 982 14.71 -15.46 -10.76
N ALA A 983 13.98 -15.59 -9.65
CA ALA A 983 12.50 -15.47 -9.47
C ALA A 983 11.67 -14.41 -10.24
N ASN A 984 12.30 -13.45 -10.94
CA ASN A 984 11.64 -12.41 -11.76
C ASN A 984 12.31 -12.23 -13.15
N ALA A 985 13.18 -13.14 -13.58
CA ALA A 985 13.78 -13.14 -14.92
C ALA A 985 13.39 -14.43 -15.64
N PHE A 986 13.19 -14.33 -16.96
CA PHE A 986 12.92 -15.50 -17.78
C PHE A 986 14.24 -16.07 -18.31
N ASP A 987 14.78 -17.05 -17.61
CA ASP A 987 16.03 -17.71 -17.97
C ASP A 987 15.96 -19.23 -17.71
N ASN A 988 17.11 -19.91 -17.77
CA ASN A 988 17.19 -21.37 -17.62
C ASN A 988 17.59 -21.86 -16.22
N ALA A 989 17.67 -20.97 -15.22
CA ALA A 989 18.05 -21.34 -13.85
C ALA A 989 17.06 -22.33 -13.23
N TYR A 990 15.77 -22.25 -13.59
CA TYR A 990 14.75 -23.25 -13.29
C TYR A 990 15.25 -24.70 -13.49
N TYR A 991 15.85 -25.00 -14.66
CA TYR A 991 16.37 -26.35 -14.92
C TYR A 991 17.62 -26.67 -14.09
N THR A 992 18.46 -25.69 -13.77
CA THR A 992 19.60 -25.88 -12.85
C THR A 992 19.14 -26.18 -11.42
N ASN A 993 17.99 -25.63 -11.00
CA ASN A 993 17.33 -25.97 -9.75
C ASN A 993 16.85 -27.43 -9.78
N LEU A 994 16.22 -27.89 -10.87
CA LEU A 994 15.81 -29.30 -11.03
C LEU A 994 17.00 -30.27 -10.95
N LEU A 995 18.12 -29.97 -11.62
CA LEU A 995 19.36 -30.76 -11.53
C LEU A 995 19.90 -30.87 -10.09
N SER A 996 19.54 -29.91 -9.24
CA SER A 996 19.99 -29.80 -7.84
C SER A 996 18.96 -30.33 -6.84
N ASN A 997 17.90 -31.04 -7.28
CA ASN A 997 16.77 -31.49 -6.45
C ASN A 997 15.95 -30.35 -5.80
N LYS A 998 15.94 -29.18 -6.44
CA LYS A 998 15.29 -27.94 -5.98
C LYS A 998 14.02 -27.58 -6.78
N GLY A 999 13.40 -28.53 -7.48
CA GLY A 999 12.06 -28.31 -8.05
C GLY A 999 11.04 -28.15 -6.93
N LEU A 1000 10.35 -27.01 -6.83
CA LEU A 1000 9.47 -26.76 -5.69
C LEU A 1000 8.18 -27.60 -5.74
N LEU A 1001 7.59 -27.76 -6.93
CA LEU A 1001 6.43 -28.62 -7.16
C LEU A 1001 6.89 -30.06 -7.45
N HIS A 1002 6.02 -31.04 -7.17
CA HIS A 1002 6.28 -32.43 -7.53
C HIS A 1002 6.32 -32.60 -9.06
N SER A 1003 5.33 -32.02 -9.76
CA SER A 1003 5.27 -31.97 -11.24
C SER A 1003 6.53 -31.42 -11.91
N ASP A 1004 7.28 -30.59 -11.21
CA ASP A 1004 8.48 -29.94 -11.73
C ASP A 1004 9.70 -30.84 -11.53
N GLN A 1005 9.85 -31.43 -10.33
CA GLN A 1005 10.99 -32.32 -10.07
C GLN A 1005 10.90 -33.62 -10.89
N VAL A 1006 9.72 -34.16 -11.17
CA VAL A 1006 9.59 -35.40 -11.97
C VAL A 1006 10.11 -35.26 -13.41
N LEU A 1007 10.30 -34.03 -13.90
CA LEU A 1007 11.00 -33.77 -15.17
C LEU A 1007 12.50 -34.15 -15.11
N PHE A 1008 13.08 -34.23 -13.92
CA PHE A 1008 14.45 -34.66 -13.66
C PHE A 1008 14.52 -35.59 -12.44
N ASN A 1009 14.27 -36.88 -12.68
CA ASN A 1009 14.20 -37.89 -11.63
C ASN A 1009 14.57 -39.29 -12.17
N ASN A 1010 15.61 -39.38 -13.01
CA ASN A 1010 16.00 -40.57 -13.77
C ASN A 1010 14.95 -41.00 -14.82
N GLY A 1011 14.29 -40.01 -15.44
CA GLY A 1011 13.22 -40.20 -16.41
C GLY A 1011 13.66 -40.02 -17.87
N SER A 1012 12.70 -40.17 -18.79
CA SER A 1012 12.90 -39.97 -20.23
C SER A 1012 13.24 -38.51 -20.60
N THR A 1013 12.89 -37.55 -19.73
CA THR A 1013 13.10 -36.11 -19.89
C THR A 1013 14.46 -35.61 -19.43
N ASP A 1014 15.23 -36.40 -18.67
CA ASP A 1014 16.47 -35.98 -18.01
C ASP A 1014 17.50 -35.34 -18.97
N ASN A 1015 17.61 -35.88 -20.19
CA ASN A 1015 18.56 -35.38 -21.19
C ASN A 1015 18.12 -34.02 -21.76
N THR A 1016 16.82 -33.78 -21.89
CA THR A 1016 16.25 -32.48 -22.28
C THR A 1016 16.49 -31.45 -21.18
N VAL A 1017 16.27 -31.81 -19.91
CA VAL A 1017 16.56 -30.93 -18.77
C VAL A 1017 18.05 -30.59 -18.69
N ARG A 1018 18.95 -31.57 -18.83
CA ARG A 1018 20.42 -31.32 -18.87
C ARG A 1018 20.82 -30.40 -20.02
N ASN A 1019 20.21 -30.54 -21.19
CA ASN A 1019 20.44 -29.63 -22.31
C ASN A 1019 19.95 -28.21 -21.98
N PHE A 1020 18.71 -28.04 -21.52
CA PHE A 1020 18.16 -26.71 -21.21
C PHE A 1020 18.90 -26.02 -20.05
N ALA A 1021 19.32 -26.75 -19.01
CA ALA A 1021 20.12 -26.23 -17.91
C ALA A 1021 21.50 -25.72 -18.35
N SER A 1022 22.12 -26.35 -19.37
CA SER A 1022 23.45 -25.97 -19.88
C SER A 1022 23.40 -25.04 -21.11
N ASN A 1023 22.25 -24.93 -21.77
CA ASN A 1023 22.07 -24.20 -23.02
C ASN A 1023 20.77 -23.38 -23.02
N ALA A 1024 20.87 -22.15 -22.52
CA ALA A 1024 19.76 -21.19 -22.48
C ALA A 1024 19.17 -20.87 -23.87
N ALA A 1025 19.96 -20.97 -24.94
CA ALA A 1025 19.49 -20.76 -26.31
C ALA A 1025 18.63 -21.93 -26.81
N ALA A 1026 18.99 -23.18 -26.45
CA ALA A 1026 18.16 -24.35 -26.73
C ALA A 1026 16.82 -24.28 -25.99
N PHE A 1027 16.83 -23.90 -24.71
CA PHE A 1027 15.59 -23.64 -23.96
C PHE A 1027 14.75 -22.54 -24.62
N SER A 1028 15.35 -21.39 -24.89
CA SER A 1028 14.66 -20.23 -25.49
C SER A 1028 14.01 -20.56 -26.84
N SER A 1029 14.70 -21.33 -27.68
CA SER A 1029 14.20 -21.77 -28.98
C SER A 1029 13.06 -22.79 -28.86
N ALA A 1030 13.21 -23.78 -27.96
CA ALA A 1030 12.16 -24.75 -27.69
C ALA A 1030 10.91 -24.10 -27.07
N PHE A 1031 11.09 -23.15 -26.14
CA PHE A 1031 9.99 -22.40 -25.54
C PHE A 1031 9.24 -21.55 -26.56
N ALA A 1032 9.96 -20.81 -27.41
CA ALA A 1032 9.35 -20.04 -28.50
C ALA A 1032 8.55 -20.93 -29.45
N THR A 1033 9.05 -22.13 -29.77
CA THR A 1033 8.37 -23.12 -30.61
C THR A 1033 7.11 -23.65 -29.92
N ALA A 1034 7.22 -24.06 -28.65
CA ALA A 1034 6.10 -24.59 -27.88
C ALA A 1034 4.98 -23.56 -27.65
N MET A 1035 5.32 -22.28 -27.48
CA MET A 1035 4.34 -21.19 -27.40
C MET A 1035 3.61 -20.94 -28.73
N VAL A 1036 4.28 -21.13 -29.88
CA VAL A 1036 3.64 -21.10 -31.20
C VAL A 1036 2.72 -22.30 -31.38
N ASN A 1037 3.17 -23.50 -31.01
CA ASN A 1037 2.36 -24.72 -31.03
C ASN A 1037 1.11 -24.57 -30.15
N MET A 1038 1.27 -24.08 -28.92
CA MET A 1038 0.19 -23.81 -27.99
C MET A 1038 -0.85 -22.85 -28.58
N GLY A 1039 -0.42 -21.70 -29.10
CA GLY A 1039 -1.33 -20.72 -29.71
C GLY A 1039 -2.08 -21.22 -30.96
N ASN A 1040 -1.73 -22.39 -31.50
CA ASN A 1040 -2.37 -23.05 -32.63
C ASN A 1040 -3.30 -24.20 -32.22
N ILE A 1041 -3.54 -24.44 -30.92
CA ILE A 1041 -4.51 -25.42 -30.44
C ILE A 1041 -5.93 -24.93 -30.74
N ALA A 1042 -6.59 -25.61 -31.68
CA ALA A 1042 -8.00 -25.42 -32.08
C ALA A 1042 -8.51 -23.96 -32.19
N PRO A 1043 -7.73 -22.98 -32.71
CA PRO A 1043 -8.12 -21.58 -32.69
C PRO A 1043 -9.39 -21.36 -33.49
N LYS A 1044 -10.36 -20.68 -32.87
CA LYS A 1044 -11.58 -20.23 -33.55
C LYS A 1044 -11.21 -19.16 -34.59
N THR A 1045 -11.55 -19.38 -35.87
CA THR A 1045 -11.29 -18.44 -36.97
C THR A 1045 -12.51 -18.28 -37.88
N GLY A 1046 -12.47 -17.31 -38.81
CA GLY A 1046 -13.56 -17.07 -39.76
C GLY A 1046 -14.86 -16.65 -39.08
N THR A 1047 -15.90 -17.47 -39.22
CA THR A 1047 -17.25 -17.30 -38.63
C THR A 1047 -17.45 -18.04 -37.31
N ASN A 1048 -16.48 -18.85 -36.86
CA ASN A 1048 -16.65 -19.76 -35.73
C ASN A 1048 -16.42 -19.07 -34.37
N GLY A 1049 -17.08 -17.94 -34.13
CA GLY A 1049 -16.93 -17.12 -32.93
C GLY A 1049 -17.25 -15.65 -33.22
N GLN A 1050 -16.89 -14.75 -32.32
CA GLN A 1050 -17.17 -13.31 -32.43
C GLN A 1050 -15.91 -12.45 -32.19
N ILE A 1051 -16.04 -11.12 -32.29
CA ILE A 1051 -15.14 -10.18 -31.62
C ILE A 1051 -15.96 -9.50 -30.53
N ARG A 1052 -15.68 -9.77 -29.26
CA ARG A 1052 -16.44 -9.18 -28.15
C ARG A 1052 -16.16 -7.69 -28.03
N LEU A 1053 -17.10 -6.92 -27.51
CA LEU A 1053 -16.87 -5.53 -27.06
C LEU A 1053 -16.15 -5.48 -25.71
N SER A 1054 -16.37 -6.48 -24.85
CA SER A 1054 -15.71 -6.63 -23.54
C SER A 1054 -15.31 -8.08 -23.33
N CYS A 1055 -14.11 -8.35 -22.83
CA CYS A 1055 -13.62 -9.72 -22.72
C CYS A 1055 -14.39 -10.57 -21.68
N SER A 1056 -15.14 -9.94 -20.78
CA SER A 1056 -15.99 -10.63 -19.81
C SER A 1056 -17.37 -11.04 -20.32
N LYS A 1057 -17.80 -10.60 -21.52
CA LYS A 1057 -19.19 -10.73 -21.98
C LYS A 1057 -19.32 -11.08 -23.45
N VAL A 1058 -20.25 -11.99 -23.75
CA VAL A 1058 -20.75 -12.25 -25.11
C VAL A 1058 -21.52 -11.01 -25.60
N ASN A 1059 -21.42 -10.66 -26.90
CA ASN A 1059 -22.22 -9.57 -27.47
C ASN A 1059 -23.71 -9.99 -27.52
N SER A 1060 -24.61 -9.01 -27.37
CA SER A 1060 -26.07 -9.18 -27.41
C SER A 1060 -26.64 -9.22 -28.83
#